data_AF-A0A937N8S5-F1
#
_entry.id   AF-A0A937N8S5-F1
#
_cell.length_a   1.000
_cell.length_b   1.000
_cell.length_c   1.000
_cell.angle_alpha   90.00
_cell.angle_beta   90.00
_cell.angle_gamma   90.00
#
_symmetry.space_group_name_H-M   'P 1'
#
loop_
_entity.id
_entity.type
_entity.pdbx_description
1 polymer ?
#
loop_
_entity_poly.entity_id
_entity_poly.type
_entity_poly.pdbx_seq_one_letter_code
_entity_poly.pdbx_strand_id
1 'polypeptide(L)'
;MIRQMPGVPLAMWLVLGLGAVPVGAADETLTFDEEMATVIWARQWNDTQTQWLAEKERERPLFFDAVHRFLLLRFPGCAEAIAKKLAAGHEIASARLVLTWHDQEWLRADYGYHHRGYRLKEMEPETWHARVWLLRRPWTADAKIGPTWNAHINGAGYWTAGGARDTELDRWPDPLGQAPLGKDKPTGTIDVTAALAQASNERALEQRLRDLEACGFLIDRAELATPAAGSWGLSTGNCRVFVTDPKLVVTFRRAEAVTVTLPPTVDVSALARELRATGTSGQPPVSTPEDLQELARGIVDARPDMPEWMKRRVHELRTVPVGERERDDVGYRLANAFDSGDQDAYLKVVEDLLIEPPGWFRGHSHLDFLIPLVEYDPMLNELLRYHLHKYFESRWLHPFIEDDLRVRAGYRNGISTLNLMTQFRSEVALVGELLNRSEMTVRGNRNISHLNRHMIWSEGTHQERGDTFYLGITLGNLKMVSRYAKDPLARLRADLGVEKILFEENTNYHPGLRRRVSRVARRYRIDDLLMRQDVPRGVLHTLSKKGVLIETDKEQVHGIPTVNFHACQPVRVALLAPWGPEWETHAIDDKPLPSWSVSTNHVRHRMNPPVHDMTYLGKHYGLSCMDANIGVEWPVLAVWKRTERDVQHLEDLGILWPWPYVNGKLVSDYNQQEPKSLDGSCPQASLQHHNKMIHVVRPLEKVFAAESLKEGIHSFSSRILAYMYAEAEDRELWIDDKRITSYPITAKQGDVITLGDGVSYVGLIPLPATDLGRDTEVEIRFDYPRLELESFVLKTGDPLPSNDDTWAKLRDATAGWIIEMGDHTEHGSFQEFRTHMRAAKVARRWDAAEKVLHVGYTSGGDQLELGVNCGYVRTETSERYIRPRDLLTYFRVNGQNPWPPIEIDLDSPIGQLGTAARLEKAGAVLETAKGQMALLKVERVTGTYTAINPFIDPTPLRLTTPDGAMLKTDGPASMTRIHFRPNESKLWIDYRIPPPEGDKAVEMLFKESQTTHPWYQRYFRDGVDVTKAHQQSARFLLVTGIDDQPIVVLNGDPLPGPLTSVTAEGRTWFRVPIVKGEKSPAGK
;
A
#
# COMPACT_ATOMS: atom_id res chain seq x y z
N MET A 1 -21.22 -47.49 -40.30
CA MET A 1 -22.45 -48.31 -40.31
C MET A 1 -23.51 -47.56 -41.10
N ILE A 2 -24.05 -48.23 -42.12
CA ILE A 2 -24.87 -47.73 -43.22
C ILE A 2 -26.34 -48.09 -42.96
N ARG A 3 -27.28 -47.17 -43.24
CA ARG A 3 -28.59 -47.32 -43.96
C ARG A 3 -29.54 -46.20 -43.56
N GLN A 4 -29.90 -45.28 -44.46
CA GLN A 4 -30.90 -45.35 -45.56
C GLN A 4 -32.36 -45.20 -45.10
N MET A 5 -32.94 -44.08 -45.55
CA MET A 5 -34.35 -43.77 -45.89
C MET A 5 -35.14 -44.95 -46.53
N PRO A 6 -36.50 -44.97 -46.68
CA PRO A 6 -37.35 -43.84 -47.15
C PRO A 6 -38.87 -43.84 -46.80
N GLY A 7 -39.60 -42.80 -47.25
CA GLY A 7 -40.86 -42.98 -48.01
C GLY A 7 -42.22 -42.78 -47.32
N VAL A 8 -42.90 -41.68 -47.68
CA VAL A 8 -44.34 -41.32 -47.56
C VAL A 8 -45.17 -42.21 -48.54
N PRO A 9 -46.50 -42.56 -48.42
CA PRO A 9 -47.61 -41.60 -48.27
C PRO A 9 -49.00 -42.03 -47.68
N LEU A 10 -49.80 -40.99 -47.39
CA LEU A 10 -51.27 -40.82 -47.51
C LEU A 10 -52.30 -41.69 -46.75
N ALA A 11 -53.16 -40.94 -46.05
CA ALA A 11 -54.64 -41.01 -46.06
C ALA A 11 -55.41 -41.96 -45.11
N MET A 12 -56.17 -41.27 -44.25
CA MET A 12 -57.61 -41.47 -43.98
C MET A 12 -58.09 -42.50 -42.92
N TRP A 13 -58.62 -41.89 -41.84
CA TRP A 13 -59.78 -42.27 -41.00
C TRP A 13 -59.59 -43.13 -39.74
N LEU A 14 -59.68 -42.46 -38.57
CA LEU A 14 -60.55 -42.71 -37.39
C LEU A 14 -59.98 -41.87 -36.22
N VAL A 15 -60.36 -40.61 -35.99
CA VAL A 15 -61.59 -40.08 -35.35
C VAL A 15 -62.03 -40.87 -34.10
N LEU A 16 -61.69 -40.34 -32.92
CA LEU A 16 -62.60 -39.93 -31.82
C LEU A 16 -61.80 -39.80 -30.50
N GLY A 17 -61.56 -38.58 -30.03
CA GLY A 17 -61.02 -38.34 -28.69
C GLY A 17 -60.09 -37.13 -28.53
N LEU A 18 -60.40 -35.97 -29.12
CA LEU A 18 -59.76 -34.70 -28.76
C LEU A 18 -60.84 -33.69 -28.44
N GLY A 19 -60.97 -33.38 -27.14
CA GLY A 19 -61.77 -32.27 -26.65
C GLY A 19 -61.26 -30.96 -27.26
N ALA A 20 -62.20 -30.09 -27.61
CA ALA A 20 -61.93 -28.76 -28.11
C ALA A 20 -61.01 -28.01 -27.13
N VAL A 21 -59.80 -27.67 -27.57
CA VAL A 21 -59.05 -26.56 -26.96
C VAL A 21 -59.79 -25.29 -27.39
N PRO A 22 -60.27 -24.45 -26.45
CA PRO A 22 -60.88 -23.20 -26.82
C PRO A 22 -59.85 -22.33 -27.55
N VAL A 23 -60.24 -21.75 -28.68
CA VAL A 23 -59.50 -20.65 -29.32
C VAL A 23 -59.40 -19.55 -28.27
N GLY A 24 -58.21 -19.36 -27.69
CA GLY A 24 -57.97 -18.34 -26.68
C GLY A 24 -58.32 -16.97 -27.24
N ALA A 25 -59.15 -16.22 -26.51
CA ALA A 25 -59.42 -14.82 -26.83
C ALA A 25 -58.08 -14.06 -26.90
N ALA A 26 -57.90 -13.23 -27.93
CA ALA A 26 -56.69 -12.42 -28.07
C ALA A 26 -56.52 -11.51 -26.85
N ASP A 27 -55.31 -11.46 -26.30
CA ASP A 27 -54.98 -10.57 -25.19
C ASP A 27 -55.18 -9.10 -25.61
N GLU A 28 -55.83 -8.30 -24.77
CA GLU A 28 -56.01 -6.87 -24.99
C GLU A 28 -54.88 -6.09 -24.30
N THR A 29 -54.40 -4.99 -24.90
CA THR A 29 -53.31 -4.20 -24.31
C THR A 29 -53.71 -2.74 -24.13
N LEU A 30 -53.39 -2.18 -22.96
CA LEU A 30 -53.34 -0.74 -22.72
C LEU A 30 -51.89 -0.28 -22.73
N THR A 31 -51.62 0.84 -23.40
CA THR A 31 -50.31 1.50 -23.39
C THR A 31 -50.49 2.91 -22.82
N PHE A 32 -49.70 3.23 -21.81
CA PHE A 32 -49.60 4.54 -21.21
C PHE A 32 -48.26 5.15 -21.62
N ASP A 33 -48.31 6.20 -22.43
CA ASP A 33 -47.17 6.93 -22.99
C ASP A 33 -47.19 8.43 -22.66
N GLU A 34 -48.11 8.86 -21.78
CA GLU A 34 -48.08 10.16 -21.11
C GLU A 34 -47.43 10.00 -19.73
N GLU A 35 -46.11 9.93 -19.71
CA GLU A 35 -45.38 9.81 -18.45
C GLU A 35 -45.30 11.13 -17.68
N MET A 36 -45.16 11.02 -16.37
CA MET A 36 -44.55 12.04 -15.55
C MET A 36 -43.19 11.51 -15.07
N ALA A 37 -42.12 12.22 -15.41
CA ALA A 37 -40.76 11.81 -15.12
C ALA A 37 -39.93 12.96 -14.51
N THR A 38 -38.98 12.62 -13.65
CA THR A 38 -38.00 13.55 -13.09
C THR A 38 -36.76 12.79 -12.63
N VAL A 39 -35.60 13.45 -12.61
CA VAL A 39 -34.37 12.89 -12.06
C VAL A 39 -34.09 13.51 -10.70
N ILE A 40 -33.80 12.68 -9.71
CA ILE A 40 -33.24 13.14 -8.43
C ILE A 40 -31.73 12.97 -8.44
N TRP A 41 -31.01 13.95 -7.91
CA TRP A 41 -29.55 13.96 -7.93
C TRP A 41 -28.96 14.15 -6.54
N ALA A 42 -28.19 13.16 -6.11
CA ALA A 42 -27.49 13.16 -4.83
C ALA A 42 -26.68 14.42 -4.58
N ARG A 43 -25.93 14.96 -5.55
CA ARG A 43 -25.06 16.12 -5.32
C ARG A 43 -25.82 17.45 -5.20
N GLN A 44 -27.09 17.46 -5.58
CA GLN A 44 -27.99 18.60 -5.51
C GLN A 44 -29.20 18.20 -4.66
N TRP A 45 -28.91 17.72 -3.43
CA TRP A 45 -29.87 16.90 -2.69
C TRP A 45 -31.15 17.63 -2.25
N ASN A 46 -31.14 18.97 -2.25
CA ASN A 46 -32.29 19.82 -1.93
C ASN A 46 -32.97 20.45 -3.14
N ASP A 47 -32.43 20.24 -4.34
CA ASP A 47 -32.89 20.90 -5.56
C ASP A 47 -33.69 19.93 -6.42
N THR A 48 -34.79 20.42 -6.98
CA THR A 48 -35.55 19.70 -8.00
C THR A 48 -34.77 19.70 -9.31
N GLN A 49 -35.11 18.79 -10.23
CA GLN A 49 -34.49 18.75 -11.55
C GLN A 49 -34.49 20.11 -12.25
N THR A 50 -35.58 20.87 -12.17
CA THR A 50 -35.67 22.18 -12.83
C THR A 50 -34.66 23.19 -12.27
N GLN A 51 -34.28 23.06 -11.00
CA GLN A 51 -33.36 23.98 -10.32
C GLN A 51 -31.90 23.68 -10.67
N TRP A 52 -31.51 22.41 -10.75
CA TRP A 52 -30.11 22.04 -11.01
C TRP A 52 -29.77 21.68 -12.46
N LEU A 53 -30.76 21.37 -13.31
CA LEU A 53 -30.52 20.92 -14.68
C LEU A 53 -29.94 22.07 -15.53
N ALA A 54 -28.70 21.88 -16.00
CA ALA A 54 -28.04 22.85 -16.85
C ALA A 54 -28.80 23.04 -18.17
N GLU A 55 -28.72 24.23 -18.75
CA GLU A 55 -29.45 24.58 -19.98
C GLU A 55 -29.21 23.58 -21.12
N LYS A 56 -27.95 23.17 -21.33
CA LYS A 56 -27.52 22.18 -22.33
C LYS A 56 -28.06 20.76 -22.11
N GLU A 57 -28.58 20.45 -20.93
CA GLU A 57 -29.09 19.12 -20.57
C GLU A 57 -30.61 19.02 -20.70
N ARG A 58 -31.29 20.15 -20.97
CA ARG A 58 -32.75 20.19 -21.17
C ARG A 58 -33.23 19.42 -22.39
N GLU A 59 -32.37 19.24 -23.39
CA GLU A 59 -32.67 18.46 -24.59
C GLU A 59 -32.71 16.95 -24.34
N ARG A 60 -32.12 16.48 -23.23
CA ARG A 60 -32.06 15.06 -22.84
C ARG A 60 -32.26 14.90 -21.33
N PRO A 61 -33.46 15.24 -20.81
CA PRO A 61 -33.69 15.36 -19.37
C PRO A 61 -33.83 14.02 -18.66
N LEU A 62 -34.05 12.91 -19.38
CA LEU A 62 -34.27 11.60 -18.79
C LEU A 62 -32.98 10.77 -18.81
N PHE A 63 -32.37 10.64 -17.64
CA PHE A 63 -31.19 9.80 -17.45
C PHE A 63 -31.10 9.29 -16.02
N PHE A 64 -30.30 8.24 -15.84
CA PHE A 64 -29.96 7.69 -14.53
C PHE A 64 -28.55 7.10 -14.58
N ASP A 65 -27.96 6.90 -13.41
CA ASP A 65 -26.72 6.15 -13.23
C ASP A 65 -26.88 5.15 -12.07
N ALA A 66 -25.79 4.52 -11.63
CA ALA A 66 -25.86 3.49 -10.60
C ALA A 66 -25.69 4.02 -9.17
N VAL A 67 -25.38 5.32 -8.99
CA VAL A 67 -24.96 5.86 -7.69
C VAL A 67 -25.64 7.18 -7.33
N HIS A 68 -25.56 8.21 -8.17
CA HIS A 68 -25.99 9.55 -7.78
C HIS A 68 -27.28 10.02 -8.42
N ARG A 69 -27.73 9.42 -9.52
CA ARG A 69 -28.84 9.95 -10.32
C ARG A 69 -29.88 8.86 -10.56
N PHE A 70 -31.06 9.03 -9.97
CA PHE A 70 -32.16 8.09 -10.13
C PHE A 70 -33.31 8.74 -10.88
N LEU A 71 -33.84 8.01 -11.86
CA LEU A 71 -34.99 8.44 -12.65
C LEU A 71 -36.26 7.98 -11.93
N LEU A 72 -37.15 8.92 -11.60
CA LEU A 72 -38.48 8.64 -11.09
C LEU A 72 -39.49 8.74 -12.23
N LEU A 73 -40.39 7.77 -12.33
CA LEU A 73 -41.32 7.64 -13.46
C LEU A 73 -42.69 7.16 -13.00
N ARG A 74 -43.78 7.85 -13.37
CA ARG A 74 -45.16 7.41 -13.12
C ARG A 74 -46.09 7.73 -14.30
N PHE A 75 -47.28 7.14 -14.31
CA PHE A 75 -48.25 7.26 -15.40
C PHE A 75 -49.61 7.71 -14.85
N PRO A 76 -49.87 9.04 -14.77
CA PRO A 76 -51.14 9.56 -14.28
C PRO A 76 -52.35 9.03 -15.08
N GLY A 77 -53.45 8.71 -14.40
CA GLY A 77 -54.69 8.18 -15.01
C GLY A 77 -54.65 6.68 -15.36
N CYS A 78 -53.54 6.00 -15.10
CA CYS A 78 -53.45 4.56 -15.38
C CYS A 78 -54.35 3.72 -14.46
N ALA A 79 -54.60 4.16 -13.22
CA ALA A 79 -55.44 3.42 -12.28
C ALA A 79 -56.88 3.30 -12.79
N GLU A 80 -57.50 4.41 -13.22
CA GLU A 80 -58.86 4.43 -13.76
C GLU A 80 -58.99 3.59 -15.02
N ALA A 81 -58.02 3.69 -15.93
CA ALA A 81 -58.03 2.94 -17.19
C ALA A 81 -57.93 1.43 -16.96
N ILE A 82 -57.06 1.00 -16.04
CA ILE A 82 -56.91 -0.41 -15.67
C ILE A 82 -58.17 -0.91 -14.92
N ALA A 83 -58.66 -0.15 -13.93
CA ALA A 83 -59.87 -0.51 -13.19
C ALA A 83 -61.09 -0.67 -14.11
N LYS A 84 -61.24 0.21 -15.12
CA LYS A 84 -62.29 0.10 -16.14
C LYS A 84 -62.18 -1.19 -16.96
N LYS A 85 -60.97 -1.65 -17.28
CA LYS A 85 -60.75 -2.95 -17.96
C LYS A 85 -61.11 -4.13 -17.07
N LEU A 86 -60.70 -4.09 -15.80
CA LEU A 86 -61.03 -5.13 -14.81
C LEU A 86 -62.55 -5.25 -14.61
N ALA A 87 -63.25 -4.12 -14.49
CA ALA A 87 -64.71 -4.07 -14.40
C ALA A 87 -65.41 -4.57 -15.68
N ALA A 88 -64.72 -4.57 -16.83
CA ALA A 88 -65.23 -5.08 -18.10
C ALA A 88 -65.00 -6.59 -18.32
N GLY A 89 -64.61 -7.35 -17.30
CA GLY A 89 -64.39 -8.80 -17.42
C GLY A 89 -63.01 -9.19 -17.90
N HIS A 90 -61.99 -8.51 -17.38
CA HIS A 90 -60.60 -8.82 -17.69
C HIS A 90 -59.78 -8.99 -16.41
N GLU A 91 -58.70 -9.75 -16.49
CA GLU A 91 -57.66 -9.78 -15.48
C GLU A 91 -56.32 -9.34 -16.09
N ILE A 92 -55.43 -8.79 -15.26
CA ILE A 92 -54.10 -8.37 -15.68
C ILE A 92 -53.27 -9.62 -15.95
N ALA A 93 -52.91 -9.85 -17.21
CA ALA A 93 -52.04 -10.94 -17.62
C ALA A 93 -50.56 -10.57 -17.44
N SER A 94 -50.18 -9.34 -17.76
CA SER A 94 -48.86 -8.79 -17.48
C SER A 94 -48.86 -7.26 -17.46
N ALA A 95 -47.89 -6.67 -16.78
CA ALA A 95 -47.55 -5.25 -16.90
C ALA A 95 -46.05 -5.12 -17.18
N ARG A 96 -45.69 -4.33 -18.19
CA ARG A 96 -44.31 -4.16 -18.65
C ARG A 96 -43.95 -2.68 -18.75
N LEU A 97 -42.82 -2.31 -18.16
CA LEU A 97 -42.21 -1.00 -18.36
C LEU A 97 -41.24 -1.08 -19.53
N VAL A 98 -41.43 -0.22 -20.53
CA VAL A 98 -40.59 -0.14 -21.73
C VAL A 98 -39.79 1.15 -21.67
N LEU A 99 -38.47 1.04 -21.84
CA LEU A 99 -37.53 2.17 -21.91
C LEU A 99 -36.79 2.13 -23.25
N THR A 100 -36.60 3.28 -23.90
CA THR A 100 -35.82 3.38 -25.14
C THR A 100 -34.50 4.07 -24.86
N TRP A 101 -33.38 3.38 -25.05
CA TRP A 101 -32.03 3.95 -24.96
C TRP A 101 -31.84 5.03 -26.02
N HIS A 102 -31.24 6.14 -25.61
CA HIS A 102 -30.95 7.28 -26.48
C HIS A 102 -29.44 7.53 -26.63
N ASP A 103 -28.72 7.58 -25.51
CA ASP A 103 -27.27 7.84 -25.47
C ASP A 103 -26.68 7.37 -24.13
N GLN A 104 -25.36 7.48 -23.97
CA GLN A 104 -24.67 7.33 -22.69
C GLN A 104 -23.55 8.36 -22.51
N GLU A 105 -23.23 8.67 -21.26
CA GLU A 105 -22.06 9.47 -20.93
C GLU A 105 -20.79 8.62 -20.92
N TRP A 106 -19.75 9.13 -21.56
CA TRP A 106 -18.38 8.65 -21.41
C TRP A 106 -17.66 9.49 -20.37
N LEU A 107 -17.20 8.88 -19.28
CA LEU A 107 -16.43 9.59 -18.26
C LEU A 107 -15.15 10.17 -18.85
N ARG A 108 -14.97 11.49 -18.66
CA ARG A 108 -13.68 12.16 -18.78
C ARG A 108 -13.16 12.40 -17.37
N ALA A 109 -12.35 11.48 -16.86
CA ALA A 109 -11.59 11.75 -15.65
C ALA A 109 -10.31 12.52 -16.07
N ASP A 110 -10.31 13.84 -15.89
CA ASP A 110 -9.14 14.69 -16.10
C ASP A 110 -8.45 14.96 -14.74
N TYR A 111 -8.27 13.89 -13.96
CA TYR A 111 -7.76 13.96 -12.58
C TYR A 111 -6.39 13.28 -12.48
N GLY A 112 -5.46 13.97 -11.81
CA GLY A 112 -4.01 13.77 -11.92
C GLY A 112 -3.39 12.51 -11.30
N TYR A 113 -2.04 12.56 -11.31
CA TYR A 113 -0.98 11.59 -10.99
C TYR A 113 -1.04 10.22 -11.71
N HIS A 114 -0.25 10.14 -12.78
CA HIS A 114 0.13 8.97 -13.57
C HIS A 114 -0.98 7.94 -13.76
N HIS A 115 -1.73 7.94 -14.85
CA HIS A 115 -1.97 6.72 -15.63
C HIS A 115 -2.43 7.05 -17.05
N ARG A 116 -1.99 6.20 -17.96
CA ARG A 116 -2.30 6.15 -19.40
C ARG A 116 -3.77 6.51 -19.59
N GLY A 117 -4.06 7.64 -20.23
CA GLY A 117 -5.43 8.03 -20.54
C GLY A 117 -6.11 6.88 -21.26
N TYR A 118 -6.88 6.08 -20.52
CA TYR A 118 -7.71 5.06 -21.12
C TYR A 118 -8.79 5.83 -21.84
N ARG A 119 -8.71 5.83 -23.17
CA ARG A 119 -9.67 6.51 -24.01
C ARG A 119 -10.94 5.67 -24.02
N LEU A 120 -11.73 5.80 -22.96
CA LEU A 120 -13.09 5.25 -22.88
C LEU A 120 -13.91 5.64 -24.11
N LYS A 121 -13.68 6.84 -24.66
CA LYS A 121 -14.30 7.33 -25.90
C LYS A 121 -14.07 6.42 -27.13
N GLU A 122 -13.01 5.61 -27.15
CA GLU A 122 -12.70 4.71 -28.26
C GLU A 122 -13.28 3.29 -28.06
N MET A 123 -13.88 3.01 -26.90
CA MET A 123 -14.58 1.74 -26.66
C MET A 123 -16.01 1.82 -27.22
N GLU A 124 -16.53 0.71 -27.72
CA GLU A 124 -17.95 0.62 -28.06
C GLU A 124 -18.80 0.69 -26.77
N PRO A 125 -19.96 1.37 -26.79
CA PRO A 125 -20.89 1.42 -25.66
C PRO A 125 -21.26 0.03 -25.17
N GLU A 126 -21.12 -0.24 -23.87
CA GLU A 126 -21.65 -1.48 -23.30
C GLU A 126 -23.18 -1.46 -23.24
N THR A 127 -23.77 -2.65 -23.18
CA THR A 127 -25.17 -2.80 -22.79
C THR A 127 -25.25 -2.81 -21.27
N TRP A 128 -25.97 -1.85 -20.70
CA TRP A 128 -26.22 -1.72 -19.26
C TRP A 128 -27.58 -2.31 -18.89
N HIS A 129 -27.87 -2.50 -17.60
CA HIS A 129 -29.20 -2.92 -17.15
C HIS A 129 -29.90 -1.80 -16.37
N ALA A 130 -31.08 -1.38 -16.86
CA ALA A 130 -32.01 -0.60 -16.06
C ALA A 130 -32.67 -1.51 -15.04
N ARG A 131 -32.64 -1.11 -13.77
CA ARG A 131 -33.25 -1.81 -12.65
C ARG A 131 -34.34 -0.95 -12.04
N VAL A 132 -35.49 -1.58 -11.76
CA VAL A 132 -36.73 -0.87 -11.44
C VAL A 132 -37.24 -1.28 -10.07
N TRP A 133 -37.63 -0.31 -9.25
CA TRP A 133 -38.32 -0.52 -7.98
C TRP A 133 -39.68 0.16 -7.99
N LEU A 134 -40.65 -0.42 -7.27
CA LEU A 134 -41.91 0.24 -6.98
C LEU A 134 -41.71 1.23 -5.81
N LEU A 135 -42.17 2.47 -5.98
CA LEU A 135 -42.17 3.49 -4.94
C LEU A 135 -43.42 3.38 -4.06
N ARG A 136 -43.30 3.82 -2.82
CA ARG A 136 -44.38 3.81 -1.81
C ARG A 136 -44.91 5.20 -1.47
N ARG A 137 -44.23 6.27 -1.92
CA ARG A 137 -44.62 7.67 -1.63
C ARG A 137 -44.99 8.45 -2.89
N PRO A 138 -46.06 9.28 -2.82
CA PRO A 138 -46.49 10.10 -3.94
C PRO A 138 -45.55 11.30 -4.15
N TRP A 139 -45.39 11.70 -5.41
CA TRP A 139 -44.57 12.85 -5.82
C TRP A 139 -45.15 13.49 -7.09
N THR A 140 -44.65 14.66 -7.50
CA THR A 140 -45.05 15.31 -8.78
C THR A 140 -43.84 15.97 -9.45
N ALA A 141 -43.79 16.09 -10.78
CA ALA A 141 -42.67 16.74 -11.49
C ALA A 141 -42.73 18.29 -11.46
N ASP A 142 -43.20 18.88 -10.35
CA ASP A 142 -43.31 20.33 -10.19
C ASP A 142 -41.94 20.97 -9.90
N ALA A 143 -41.69 22.15 -10.47
CA ALA A 143 -40.40 22.83 -10.31
C ALA A 143 -40.07 23.24 -8.87
N LYS A 144 -41.08 23.46 -8.01
CA LYS A 144 -40.92 23.93 -6.63
C LYS A 144 -41.14 22.83 -5.61
N ILE A 145 -42.16 22.00 -5.79
CA ILE A 145 -42.54 20.95 -4.83
C ILE A 145 -42.23 19.54 -5.33
N GLY A 146 -41.58 19.40 -6.48
CA GLY A 146 -41.20 18.09 -6.99
C GLY A 146 -40.17 17.38 -6.14
N PRO A 147 -39.89 16.10 -6.42
CA PRO A 147 -38.96 15.33 -5.61
C PRO A 147 -37.52 15.81 -5.81
N THR A 148 -36.75 15.65 -4.75
CA THR A 148 -35.31 15.87 -4.66
C THR A 148 -34.67 14.60 -4.10
N TRP A 149 -33.35 14.59 -3.89
CA TRP A 149 -32.72 13.47 -3.19
C TRP A 149 -33.23 13.34 -1.74
N ASN A 150 -33.53 14.46 -1.07
CA ASN A 150 -34.02 14.47 0.31
C ASN A 150 -35.54 14.30 0.43
N ALA A 151 -36.29 14.73 -0.57
CA ALA A 151 -37.74 14.87 -0.45
C ALA A 151 -38.51 14.18 -1.59
N HIS A 152 -39.62 13.54 -1.26
CA HIS A 152 -40.62 13.14 -2.26
C HIS A 152 -41.54 14.30 -2.63
N ILE A 153 -41.64 15.31 -1.75
CA ILE A 153 -42.27 16.61 -2.00
C ILE A 153 -41.38 17.71 -1.40
N ASN A 154 -40.71 18.52 -2.21
CA ASN A 154 -39.71 19.47 -1.71
C ASN A 154 -40.28 20.46 -0.68
N GLY A 155 -39.57 20.58 0.45
CA GLY A 155 -39.96 21.41 1.60
C GLY A 155 -41.30 21.02 2.26
N ALA A 156 -41.78 19.79 2.05
CA ALA A 156 -43.02 19.32 2.67
C ALA A 156 -43.01 17.85 3.08
N GLY A 157 -42.42 16.94 2.32
CA GLY A 157 -42.42 15.49 2.59
C GLY A 157 -41.08 14.85 2.29
N TYR A 158 -40.41 14.29 3.30
CA TYR A 158 -39.06 13.75 3.18
C TYR A 158 -39.04 12.25 2.98
N TRP A 159 -38.07 11.75 2.20
CA TRP A 159 -37.77 10.32 2.16
C TRP A 159 -37.27 9.87 3.54
N THR A 160 -37.52 8.61 3.90
CA THR A 160 -36.91 8.02 5.10
C THR A 160 -35.39 7.88 4.93
N ALA A 161 -34.94 7.53 3.72
CA ALA A 161 -33.53 7.49 3.36
C ALA A 161 -33.32 8.19 2.01
N GLY A 162 -32.28 9.02 1.91
CA GLY A 162 -32.03 9.85 0.73
C GLY A 162 -32.00 9.03 -0.56
N GLY A 163 -32.67 9.52 -1.61
CA GLY A 163 -32.83 8.81 -2.88
C GLY A 163 -33.91 7.72 -2.85
N ALA A 164 -34.89 7.82 -1.94
CA ALA A 164 -35.96 6.84 -1.74
C ALA A 164 -35.43 5.41 -1.48
N ARG A 165 -34.33 5.29 -0.73
CA ARG A 165 -33.61 4.01 -0.59
C ARG A 165 -34.18 3.07 0.47
N ASP A 166 -34.99 3.59 1.38
CA ASP A 166 -35.60 2.81 2.46
C ASP A 166 -36.57 1.77 1.91
N THR A 167 -36.36 0.50 2.29
CA THR A 167 -37.07 -0.64 1.72
C THR A 167 -38.42 -0.91 2.38
N GLU A 168 -38.76 -0.20 3.46
CA GLU A 168 -40.00 -0.37 4.19
C GLU A 168 -41.01 0.74 3.84
N LEU A 169 -40.54 1.99 3.81
CA LEU A 169 -41.37 3.19 3.72
C LEU A 169 -41.26 3.92 2.37
N ASP A 170 -40.12 3.86 1.69
CA ASP A 170 -39.90 4.65 0.47
C ASP A 170 -40.09 3.83 -0.81
N ARG A 171 -39.57 2.60 -0.85
CA ARG A 171 -39.67 1.70 -2.00
C ARG A 171 -39.81 0.23 -1.58
N TRP A 172 -39.95 -0.66 -2.55
CA TRP A 172 -39.93 -2.11 -2.31
C TRP A 172 -38.52 -2.65 -2.06
N PRO A 173 -38.39 -3.73 -1.25
CA PRO A 173 -37.09 -4.31 -0.91
C PRO A 173 -36.35 -4.86 -2.12
N ASP A 174 -37.05 -5.60 -2.97
CA ASP A 174 -36.49 -6.19 -4.18
C ASP A 174 -36.86 -5.38 -5.43
N PRO A 175 -35.97 -5.28 -6.44
CA PRO A 175 -36.33 -4.72 -7.72
C PRO A 175 -37.38 -5.60 -8.41
N LEU A 176 -38.35 -4.99 -9.08
CA LEU A 176 -39.37 -5.70 -9.86
C LEU A 176 -38.77 -6.48 -11.03
N GLY A 177 -37.69 -5.96 -11.60
CA GLY A 177 -36.97 -6.59 -12.70
C GLY A 177 -35.80 -5.74 -13.19
N GLN A 178 -35.10 -6.28 -14.19
CA GLN A 178 -34.02 -5.60 -14.91
C GLN A 178 -34.16 -5.86 -16.42
N ALA A 179 -33.78 -4.89 -17.25
CA ALA A 179 -33.68 -5.11 -18.70
C ALA A 179 -32.43 -4.45 -19.28
N PRO A 180 -31.79 -5.10 -20.28
CA PRO A 180 -30.67 -4.52 -20.97
C PRO A 180 -31.07 -3.28 -21.78
N LEU A 181 -30.21 -2.27 -21.78
CA LEU A 181 -30.30 -1.01 -22.51
C LEU A 181 -28.91 -0.64 -23.04
N GLY A 182 -28.81 -0.42 -24.34
CA GLY A 182 -27.59 0.03 -24.99
C GLY A 182 -27.78 0.17 -26.49
N LYS A 183 -26.72 0.58 -27.20
CA LYS A 183 -26.73 0.77 -28.66
C LYS A 183 -27.27 -0.46 -29.42
N ASP A 184 -26.86 -1.66 -29.02
CA ASP A 184 -27.29 -2.92 -29.66
C ASP A 184 -28.62 -3.47 -29.12
N LYS A 185 -29.10 -2.93 -27.99
CA LYS A 185 -30.38 -3.27 -27.37
C LYS A 185 -31.11 -1.97 -27.01
N PRO A 186 -31.62 -1.24 -28.01
CA PRO A 186 -32.16 0.09 -27.81
C PRO A 186 -33.49 0.10 -27.04
N THR A 187 -34.15 -1.05 -26.89
CA THR A 187 -35.41 -1.14 -26.14
C THR A 187 -35.28 -2.16 -25.01
N GLY A 188 -35.38 -1.68 -23.78
CA GLY A 188 -35.43 -2.50 -22.57
C GLY A 188 -36.88 -2.69 -22.13
N THR A 189 -37.31 -3.94 -21.95
CA THR A 189 -38.66 -4.26 -21.46
C THR A 189 -38.57 -5.01 -20.14
N ILE A 190 -39.17 -4.44 -19.10
CA ILE A 190 -39.04 -4.88 -17.70
C ILE A 190 -40.41 -5.35 -17.23
N ASP A 191 -40.50 -6.59 -16.76
CA ASP A 191 -41.74 -7.10 -16.18
C ASP A 191 -41.97 -6.44 -14.81
N VAL A 192 -43.06 -5.68 -14.71
CA VAL A 192 -43.51 -5.01 -13.49
C VAL A 192 -44.86 -5.55 -13.02
N THR A 193 -45.28 -6.72 -13.53
CA THR A 193 -46.55 -7.37 -13.20
C THR A 193 -46.71 -7.55 -11.69
N ALA A 194 -45.62 -7.82 -10.97
CA ALA A 194 -45.62 -7.96 -9.51
C ALA A 194 -46.19 -6.74 -8.77
N ALA A 195 -46.05 -5.52 -9.31
CA ALA A 195 -46.65 -4.32 -8.73
C ALA A 195 -48.19 -4.36 -8.68
N LEU A 196 -48.81 -5.16 -9.55
CA LEU A 196 -50.26 -5.28 -9.69
C LEU A 196 -50.81 -6.67 -9.31
N ALA A 197 -49.99 -7.72 -9.40
CA ALA A 197 -50.43 -9.11 -9.27
C ALA A 197 -50.11 -9.76 -7.91
N GLN A 198 -49.01 -9.41 -7.23
CA GLN A 198 -48.60 -10.14 -6.01
C GLN A 198 -49.48 -9.86 -4.79
N ALA A 199 -50.00 -10.93 -4.17
CA ALA A 199 -50.74 -10.90 -2.91
C ALA A 199 -49.86 -10.64 -1.65
N SER A 200 -48.53 -10.52 -1.82
CA SER A 200 -47.55 -10.44 -0.74
C SER A 200 -47.42 -9.08 -0.04
N ASN A 201 -48.11 -8.04 -0.50
CA ASN A 201 -47.97 -6.68 0.06
C ASN A 201 -49.12 -6.25 0.98
N GLU A 202 -49.97 -7.20 1.42
CA GLU A 202 -51.16 -7.01 2.30
C GLU A 202 -52.21 -5.97 1.83
N ARG A 203 -51.96 -5.23 0.74
CA ARG A 203 -52.82 -4.18 0.19
C ARG A 203 -53.78 -4.71 -0.89
N ALA A 204 -55.02 -4.21 -0.86
CA ALA A 204 -56.04 -4.49 -1.86
C ALA A 204 -55.63 -3.99 -3.27
N LEU A 205 -56.20 -4.59 -4.33
CA LEU A 205 -55.87 -4.27 -5.72
C LEU A 205 -56.14 -2.80 -6.06
N GLU A 206 -57.24 -2.25 -5.56
CA GLU A 206 -57.65 -0.86 -5.72
C GLU A 206 -56.57 0.09 -5.20
N GLN A 207 -56.00 -0.23 -4.03
CA GLN A 207 -54.92 0.55 -3.42
C GLN A 207 -53.63 0.40 -4.21
N ARG A 208 -53.28 -0.81 -4.68
CA ARG A 208 -52.09 -1.04 -5.50
C ARG A 208 -52.13 -0.26 -6.82
N LEU A 209 -53.29 -0.20 -7.48
CA LEU A 209 -53.49 0.60 -8.69
C LEU A 209 -53.27 2.09 -8.41
N ARG A 210 -53.84 2.59 -7.31
CA ARG A 210 -53.68 4.00 -6.93
C ARG A 210 -52.25 4.33 -6.50
N ASP A 211 -51.60 3.43 -5.76
CA ASP A 211 -50.19 3.57 -5.36
C ASP A 211 -49.28 3.58 -6.60
N LEU A 212 -49.51 2.71 -7.59
CA LEU A 212 -48.73 2.71 -8.82
C LEU A 212 -48.86 4.04 -9.58
N GLU A 213 -50.07 4.57 -9.70
CA GLU A 213 -50.29 5.86 -10.37
C GLU A 213 -49.67 7.02 -9.59
N ALA A 214 -49.85 7.06 -8.27
CA ALA A 214 -49.41 8.17 -7.44
C ALA A 214 -47.89 8.16 -7.18
N CYS A 215 -47.30 6.98 -7.00
CA CYS A 215 -45.91 6.79 -6.58
C CYS A 215 -45.00 6.34 -7.73
N GLY A 216 -45.48 5.49 -8.64
CA GLY A 216 -44.70 5.01 -9.79
C GLY A 216 -43.44 4.22 -9.43
N PHE A 217 -42.38 4.43 -10.21
CA PHE A 217 -41.16 3.66 -10.22
C PHE A 217 -39.93 4.52 -9.94
N LEU A 218 -38.92 3.90 -9.32
CA LEU A 218 -37.54 4.39 -9.31
C LEU A 218 -36.71 3.52 -10.24
N ILE A 219 -35.87 4.15 -11.06
CA ILE A 219 -35.01 3.50 -12.05
C ILE A 219 -33.56 3.91 -11.79
N ASP A 220 -32.69 2.92 -11.67
CA ASP A 220 -31.24 3.11 -11.65
C ASP A 220 -30.54 2.15 -12.61
N ARG A 221 -29.22 2.29 -12.71
CA ARG A 221 -28.38 1.34 -13.43
C ARG A 221 -27.86 0.26 -12.46
N ALA A 222 -27.96 -1.01 -12.84
CA ALA A 222 -27.55 -2.11 -11.99
C ALA A 222 -26.03 -2.22 -11.80
N GLU A 223 -25.26 -1.92 -12.84
CA GLU A 223 -23.80 -2.08 -12.85
C GLU A 223 -23.11 -0.89 -12.23
N LEU A 224 -22.12 -1.11 -11.37
CA LEU A 224 -21.21 -0.06 -10.89
C LEU A 224 -19.88 0.02 -11.70
N ALA A 225 -19.54 -0.98 -12.52
CA ALA A 225 -18.30 -1.05 -13.28
C ALA A 225 -18.45 -1.89 -14.57
N THR A 226 -17.56 -1.68 -15.55
CA THR A 226 -17.50 -2.49 -16.80
C THR A 226 -16.74 -3.81 -16.58
N PRO A 227 -17.27 -4.96 -17.05
CA PRO A 227 -16.54 -6.23 -17.06
C PRO A 227 -15.37 -6.28 -18.07
N ALA A 228 -15.40 -5.48 -19.14
CA ALA A 228 -14.47 -5.57 -20.27
C ALA A 228 -13.11 -4.90 -20.04
N ALA A 229 -12.95 -4.11 -18.96
CA ALA A 229 -11.78 -3.26 -18.76
C ALA A 229 -10.60 -3.90 -17.98
N GLY A 230 -10.61 -5.21 -17.75
CA GLY A 230 -9.48 -5.96 -17.18
C GLY A 230 -9.01 -5.50 -15.79
N SER A 231 -7.77 -5.89 -15.44
CA SER A 231 -7.15 -5.86 -14.09
C SER A 231 -7.18 -4.53 -13.30
N TRP A 232 -7.54 -3.39 -13.93
CA TRP A 232 -7.59 -2.06 -13.31
C TRP A 232 -9.00 -1.50 -13.11
N GLY A 233 -10.05 -2.22 -13.56
CA GLY A 233 -11.46 -1.95 -13.29
C GLY A 233 -11.87 -0.48 -13.44
N LEU A 234 -12.20 -0.06 -14.67
CA LEU A 234 -12.80 1.26 -14.89
C LEU A 234 -14.18 1.27 -14.24
N SER A 235 -14.30 1.98 -13.12
CA SER A 235 -15.63 2.23 -12.58
C SER A 235 -16.37 3.18 -13.48
N THR A 236 -17.56 2.74 -13.87
CA THR A 236 -18.49 3.50 -14.71
C THR A 236 -19.70 3.94 -13.90
N GLY A 237 -19.73 3.73 -12.58
CA GLY A 237 -20.90 3.87 -11.69
C GLY A 237 -21.72 5.14 -11.90
N ASN A 238 -21.05 6.24 -12.22
CA ASN A 238 -21.61 7.56 -12.44
C ASN A 238 -21.80 7.92 -13.95
N CYS A 239 -21.54 7.00 -14.88
CA CYS A 239 -21.90 7.19 -16.28
C CYS A 239 -23.42 7.20 -16.43
N ARG A 240 -23.95 8.30 -16.94
CA ARG A 240 -25.37 8.43 -17.27
C ARG A 240 -25.77 7.54 -18.43
N VAL A 241 -26.92 6.89 -18.29
CA VAL A 241 -27.66 6.26 -19.38
C VAL A 241 -28.85 7.15 -19.69
N PHE A 242 -28.91 7.66 -20.92
CA PHE A 242 -30.01 8.52 -21.38
C PHE A 242 -31.09 7.65 -22.02
N VAL A 243 -32.35 7.93 -21.69
CA VAL A 243 -33.52 7.23 -22.22
C VAL A 243 -34.55 8.21 -22.78
N THR A 244 -35.46 7.68 -23.59
CA THR A 244 -36.58 8.39 -24.21
C THR A 244 -37.82 7.50 -24.25
N ASP A 245 -38.98 8.12 -24.45
CA ASP A 245 -40.29 7.46 -24.66
C ASP A 245 -40.61 6.32 -23.67
N PRO A 246 -40.56 6.54 -22.35
CA PRO A 246 -40.91 5.52 -21.38
C PRO A 246 -42.41 5.17 -21.46
N LYS A 247 -42.75 3.87 -21.45
CA LYS A 247 -44.14 3.41 -21.57
C LYS A 247 -44.49 2.32 -20.57
N LEU A 248 -45.70 2.38 -20.01
CA LEU A 248 -46.28 1.27 -19.27
C LEU A 248 -47.27 0.52 -20.18
N VAL A 249 -47.01 -0.76 -20.41
CA VAL A 249 -47.82 -1.64 -21.26
C VAL A 249 -48.48 -2.68 -20.38
N VAL A 250 -49.80 -2.63 -20.23
CA VAL A 250 -50.57 -3.59 -19.44
C VAL A 250 -51.39 -4.46 -20.37
N THR A 251 -51.07 -5.75 -20.37
CA THR A 251 -51.77 -6.78 -21.14
C THR A 251 -52.80 -7.48 -20.26
N PHE A 252 -53.99 -7.68 -20.81
CA PHE A 252 -55.14 -8.25 -20.15
C PHE A 252 -55.59 -9.50 -20.89
N ARG A 253 -56.14 -10.45 -20.14
CA ARG A 253 -56.88 -11.59 -20.69
C ARG A 253 -58.29 -11.62 -20.10
N ARG A 254 -59.21 -12.29 -20.80
CA ARG A 254 -60.61 -12.42 -20.36
C ARG A 254 -60.70 -13.14 -19.01
N ALA A 255 -61.48 -12.60 -18.09
CA ALA A 255 -61.77 -13.17 -16.77
C ALA A 255 -63.18 -12.74 -16.30
N GLU A 256 -63.54 -13.10 -15.06
CA GLU A 256 -64.77 -12.59 -14.44
C GLU A 256 -64.64 -11.09 -14.14
N ALA A 257 -65.72 -10.34 -14.32
CA ALA A 257 -65.72 -8.91 -14.03
C ALA A 257 -65.58 -8.67 -12.53
N VAL A 258 -64.60 -7.84 -12.15
CA VAL A 258 -64.37 -7.46 -10.75
C VAL A 258 -64.74 -5.99 -10.55
N THR A 259 -65.56 -5.70 -9.54
CA THR A 259 -65.85 -4.32 -9.14
C THR A 259 -64.64 -3.75 -8.39
N VAL A 260 -63.94 -2.80 -9.00
CA VAL A 260 -62.76 -2.14 -8.44
C VAL A 260 -63.14 -0.71 -8.05
N THR A 261 -63.26 -0.43 -6.74
CA THR A 261 -63.55 0.93 -6.23
C THR A 261 -62.25 1.62 -5.84
N LEU A 262 -61.71 2.44 -6.75
CA LEU A 262 -60.45 3.13 -6.51
C LEU A 262 -60.56 4.17 -5.38
N PRO A 263 -59.54 4.27 -4.50
CA PRO A 263 -59.38 5.42 -3.62
C PRO A 263 -59.28 6.73 -4.44
N PRO A 264 -59.54 7.89 -3.82
CA PRO A 264 -59.32 9.18 -4.46
C PRO A 264 -57.90 9.34 -4.98
N THR A 265 -57.74 10.09 -6.07
CA THR A 265 -56.43 10.49 -6.58
C THR A 265 -55.70 11.34 -5.54
N VAL A 266 -54.41 11.11 -5.36
CA VAL A 266 -53.59 11.89 -4.42
C VAL A 266 -53.29 13.27 -5.02
N ASP A 267 -53.87 14.32 -4.44
CA ASP A 267 -53.46 15.71 -4.73
C ASP A 267 -52.17 16.01 -3.95
N VAL A 268 -51.04 15.89 -4.64
CA VAL A 268 -49.70 16.14 -4.08
C VAL A 268 -49.56 17.57 -3.55
N SER A 269 -50.25 18.56 -4.14
CA SER A 269 -50.22 19.94 -3.67
C SER A 269 -51.02 20.12 -2.37
N ALA A 270 -52.18 19.47 -2.26
CA ALA A 270 -52.93 19.42 -1.01
C ALA A 270 -52.13 18.70 0.08
N LEU A 271 -51.55 17.54 -0.24
CA LEU A 271 -50.70 16.78 0.68
C LEU A 271 -49.50 17.61 1.14
N ALA A 272 -48.85 18.37 0.25
CA ALA A 272 -47.76 19.28 0.62
C ALA A 272 -48.18 20.33 1.66
N ARG A 273 -49.38 20.91 1.51
CA ARG A 273 -49.92 21.89 2.49
C ARG A 273 -50.22 21.23 3.83
N GLU A 274 -50.81 20.03 3.80
CA GLU A 274 -51.13 19.26 5.01
C GLU A 274 -49.86 18.88 5.79
N LEU A 275 -48.86 18.32 5.10
CA LEU A 275 -47.60 17.92 5.73
C LEU A 275 -46.86 19.12 6.34
N ARG A 276 -46.84 20.28 5.67
CA ARG A 276 -46.30 21.53 6.22
C ARG A 276 -47.07 22.02 7.44
N ALA A 277 -48.40 21.91 7.42
CA ALA A 277 -49.26 22.37 8.52
C ALA A 277 -49.13 21.47 9.76
N THR A 278 -48.97 20.16 9.57
CA THR A 278 -48.91 19.18 10.66
C THR A 278 -47.50 18.94 11.18
N GLY A 279 -46.46 19.21 10.37
CA GLY A 279 -45.06 18.91 10.71
C GLY A 279 -44.76 17.41 10.80
N THR A 280 -45.65 16.56 10.27
CA THR A 280 -45.55 15.09 10.36
C THR A 280 -44.59 14.47 9.34
N SER A 281 -43.94 15.29 8.51
CA SER A 281 -43.14 14.90 7.36
C SER A 281 -41.76 14.32 7.66
N GLY A 282 -41.36 14.28 8.93
CA GLY A 282 -39.98 13.99 9.32
C GLY A 282 -39.01 15.12 8.98
N GLN A 283 -37.72 14.81 8.98
CA GLN A 283 -36.61 15.71 8.66
C GLN A 283 -35.90 15.26 7.38
N PRO A 284 -35.19 16.15 6.66
CA PRO A 284 -34.36 15.75 5.53
C PRO A 284 -33.34 14.66 5.94
N PRO A 285 -33.24 13.55 5.20
CA PRO A 285 -32.34 12.45 5.57
C PRO A 285 -30.85 12.78 5.34
N VAL A 286 -30.55 13.71 4.43
CA VAL A 286 -29.20 14.28 4.23
C VAL A 286 -29.18 15.73 4.71
N SER A 287 -28.42 16.00 5.76
CA SER A 287 -28.09 17.34 6.24
C SER A 287 -26.59 17.47 6.51
N THR A 288 -26.09 18.70 6.57
CA THR A 288 -24.74 18.95 7.10
C THR A 288 -24.82 18.91 8.63
N PRO A 289 -23.90 18.23 9.33
CA PRO A 289 -23.86 18.29 10.79
C PRO A 289 -23.76 19.73 11.28
N GLU A 290 -24.55 20.11 12.29
CA GLU A 290 -24.56 21.48 12.82
C GLU A 290 -23.41 21.73 13.82
N ASP A 291 -22.82 20.66 14.37
CA ASP A 291 -21.87 20.63 15.48
C ASP A 291 -20.46 20.19 15.04
N LEU A 292 -20.05 20.49 13.80
CA LEU A 292 -18.77 20.07 13.21
C LEU A 292 -17.55 20.33 14.11
N GLN A 293 -17.52 21.46 14.82
CA GLN A 293 -16.45 21.80 15.77
C GLN A 293 -16.37 20.86 16.98
N GLU A 294 -17.53 20.45 17.53
CA GLU A 294 -17.59 19.53 18.66
C GLU A 294 -17.25 18.11 18.22
N LEU A 295 -17.79 17.67 17.08
CA LEU A 295 -17.46 16.37 16.48
C LEU A 295 -15.97 16.25 16.15
N ALA A 296 -15.38 17.26 15.52
CA ALA A 296 -13.95 17.29 15.21
C ALA A 296 -13.10 17.18 16.48
N ARG A 297 -13.45 17.96 17.52
CA ARG A 297 -12.76 17.89 18.82
C ARG A 297 -12.86 16.50 19.44
N GLY A 298 -14.05 15.92 19.48
CA GLY A 298 -14.26 14.57 20.02
C GLY A 298 -13.45 13.51 19.29
N ILE A 299 -13.32 13.62 17.96
CA ILE A 299 -12.48 12.71 17.15
C ILE A 299 -11.00 12.90 17.45
N VAL A 300 -10.51 14.15 17.49
CA VAL A 300 -9.11 14.46 17.80
C VAL A 300 -8.75 13.99 19.22
N ASP A 301 -9.63 14.21 20.20
CA ASP A 301 -9.44 13.82 21.60
C ASP A 301 -9.48 12.29 21.80
N ALA A 302 -10.18 11.56 20.92
CA ALA A 302 -10.24 10.09 20.94
C ALA A 302 -9.00 9.40 20.32
N ARG A 303 -8.06 10.16 19.75
CA ARG A 303 -6.81 9.62 19.24
C ARG A 303 -5.89 9.17 20.39
N PRO A 304 -4.92 8.26 20.13
CA PRO A 304 -4.00 7.83 21.16
C PRO A 304 -3.24 9.01 21.70
N ASP A 305 -3.07 9.06 23.01
CA ASP A 305 -2.27 10.11 23.63
C ASP A 305 -0.81 10.00 23.17
N MET A 306 -0.18 11.16 23.08
CA MET A 306 1.20 11.34 22.65
C MET A 306 1.85 12.39 23.55
N PRO A 307 3.13 12.25 23.89
CA PRO A 307 3.84 13.30 24.60
C PRO A 307 3.90 14.58 23.74
N GLU A 308 3.95 15.75 24.39
CA GLU A 308 3.88 17.05 23.71
C GLU A 308 4.94 17.27 22.62
N TRP A 309 6.14 16.69 22.80
CA TRP A 309 7.18 16.75 21.79
C TRP A 309 6.77 15.99 20.52
N MET A 310 6.07 14.86 20.65
CA MET A 310 5.62 14.03 19.52
C MET A 310 4.45 14.71 18.80
N LYS A 311 3.50 15.29 19.54
CA LYS A 311 2.41 16.12 18.98
C LYS A 311 2.97 17.28 18.14
N ARG A 312 4.05 17.92 18.62
CA ARG A 312 4.74 18.99 17.87
C ARG A 312 5.31 18.49 16.54
N ARG A 313 5.97 17.33 16.51
CA ARG A 313 6.50 16.72 15.26
C ARG A 313 5.40 16.29 14.30
N VAL A 314 4.30 15.76 14.83
CA VAL A 314 3.10 15.49 14.03
C VAL A 314 2.57 16.77 13.40
N HIS A 315 2.53 17.88 14.16
CA HIS A 315 2.10 19.18 13.63
C HIS A 315 3.06 19.73 12.58
N GLU A 316 4.38 19.73 12.83
CA GLU A 316 5.41 20.14 11.86
C GLU A 316 5.28 19.35 10.55
N LEU A 317 5.07 18.03 10.62
CA LEU A 317 4.87 17.20 9.43
C LEU A 317 3.61 17.57 8.63
N ARG A 318 2.53 18.00 9.30
CA ARG A 318 1.29 18.44 8.62
C ARG A 318 1.46 19.78 7.90
N THR A 319 2.41 20.60 8.31
CA THR A 319 2.60 21.97 7.83
C THR A 319 3.79 22.13 6.89
N VAL A 320 4.50 21.03 6.55
CA VAL A 320 5.59 21.08 5.56
C VAL A 320 5.09 21.62 4.22
N PRO A 321 5.81 22.57 3.59
CA PRO A 321 5.47 23.05 2.25
C PRO A 321 5.50 21.90 1.23
N VAL A 322 4.42 21.73 0.48
CA VAL A 322 4.33 20.79 -0.64
C VAL A 322 3.93 21.52 -1.91
N GLY A 323 4.22 20.92 -3.06
CA GLY A 323 3.88 21.48 -4.37
C GLY A 323 2.39 21.80 -4.51
N GLU A 324 2.06 22.77 -5.37
CA GLU A 324 0.66 23.17 -5.65
C GLU A 324 -0.23 21.97 -6.00
N ARG A 325 0.29 21.06 -6.83
CA ARG A 325 -0.44 19.84 -7.22
C ARG A 325 -0.81 18.93 -6.05
N GLU A 326 0.11 18.71 -5.12
CA GLU A 326 -0.13 17.90 -3.93
C GLU A 326 -1.12 18.59 -2.97
N ARG A 327 -1.08 19.92 -2.87
CA ARG A 327 -2.02 20.71 -2.04
C ARG A 327 -3.47 20.59 -2.52
N ASP A 328 -3.69 20.45 -3.82
CA ASP A 328 -5.04 20.36 -4.40
C ASP A 328 -5.65 18.95 -4.27
N ASP A 329 -4.86 17.92 -4.02
CA ASP A 329 -5.37 16.56 -3.85
C ASP A 329 -6.30 16.44 -2.64
N VAL A 330 -7.48 15.84 -2.85
CA VAL A 330 -8.46 15.64 -1.79
C VAL A 330 -7.89 14.80 -0.64
N GLY A 331 -7.05 13.79 -0.92
CA GLY A 331 -6.42 12.96 0.10
C GLY A 331 -5.46 13.74 1.02
N TYR A 332 -4.87 14.83 0.53
CA TYR A 332 -4.04 15.73 1.33
C TYR A 332 -4.89 16.64 2.23
N ARG A 333 -5.95 17.25 1.68
CA ARG A 333 -6.80 18.22 2.42
C ARG A 333 -7.76 17.57 3.41
N LEU A 334 -8.18 16.33 3.14
CA LEU A 334 -9.27 15.65 3.85
C LEU A 334 -9.10 15.70 5.37
N ALA A 335 -8.03 15.12 5.92
CA ALA A 335 -7.90 15.05 7.38
C ALA A 335 -7.79 16.43 8.03
N ASN A 336 -7.17 17.42 7.36
CA ASN A 336 -7.11 18.79 7.87
C ASN A 336 -8.48 19.46 7.89
N ALA A 337 -9.31 19.25 6.86
CA ALA A 337 -10.66 19.81 6.78
C ALA A 337 -11.62 19.20 7.82
N PHE A 338 -11.52 17.90 8.07
CA PHE A 338 -12.32 17.25 9.11
C PHE A 338 -11.83 17.62 10.52
N ASP A 339 -10.52 17.61 10.76
CA ASP A 339 -9.95 17.94 12.08
C ASP A 339 -10.19 19.40 12.50
N SER A 340 -10.32 20.33 11.54
CA SER A 340 -10.55 21.75 11.85
C SER A 340 -11.97 22.04 12.32
N GLY A 341 -12.94 21.17 11.98
CA GLY A 341 -14.36 21.45 12.15
C GLY A 341 -14.84 22.68 11.37
N ASP A 342 -14.04 23.19 10.42
CA ASP A 342 -14.36 24.36 9.62
C ASP A 342 -15.39 23.99 8.55
N GLN A 343 -16.51 24.70 8.53
CA GLN A 343 -17.65 24.33 7.70
C GLN A 343 -17.33 24.44 6.20
N ASP A 344 -16.61 25.48 5.78
CA ASP A 344 -16.28 25.70 4.36
C ASP A 344 -15.27 24.64 3.87
N ALA A 345 -14.23 24.37 4.67
CA ALA A 345 -13.28 23.30 4.36
C ALA A 345 -13.94 21.92 4.31
N TYR A 346 -14.84 21.62 5.27
CA TYR A 346 -15.63 20.40 5.29
C TYR A 346 -16.47 20.27 4.02
N LEU A 347 -17.29 21.27 3.70
CA LEU A 347 -18.17 21.23 2.52
C LEU A 347 -17.38 21.11 1.22
N LYS A 348 -16.22 21.76 1.11
CA LYS A 348 -15.34 21.63 -0.05
C LYS A 348 -14.84 20.19 -0.22
N VAL A 349 -14.42 19.54 0.87
CA VAL A 349 -13.97 18.13 0.82
C VAL A 349 -15.14 17.19 0.54
N VAL A 350 -16.33 17.43 1.09
CA VAL A 350 -17.53 16.65 0.77
C VAL A 350 -17.84 16.75 -0.73
N GLU A 351 -17.81 17.95 -1.30
CA GLU A 351 -18.02 18.15 -2.73
C GLU A 351 -16.97 17.40 -3.56
N ASP A 352 -15.69 17.53 -3.20
CA ASP A 352 -14.59 16.86 -3.90
C ASP A 352 -14.74 15.33 -3.85
N LEU A 353 -15.10 14.77 -2.69
CA LEU A 353 -15.35 13.33 -2.55
C LEU A 353 -16.53 12.89 -3.42
N LEU A 354 -17.63 13.65 -3.47
CA LEU A 354 -18.80 13.30 -4.27
C LEU A 354 -18.61 13.46 -5.78
N ILE A 355 -17.61 14.25 -6.23
CA ILE A 355 -17.24 14.37 -7.65
C ILE A 355 -16.47 13.14 -8.12
N GLU A 356 -15.68 12.52 -7.23
CA GLU A 356 -14.84 11.37 -7.58
C GLU A 356 -15.72 10.17 -7.97
N PRO A 357 -15.51 9.57 -9.16
CA PRO A 357 -16.27 8.39 -9.56
C PRO A 357 -16.08 7.25 -8.53
N PRO A 358 -17.18 6.64 -8.03
CA PRO A 358 -17.12 5.47 -7.14
C PRO A 358 -16.16 4.43 -7.70
N GLY A 359 -15.25 3.80 -6.95
CA GLY A 359 -14.40 2.71 -7.44
C GLY A 359 -13.23 3.09 -8.35
N TRP A 360 -13.05 4.38 -8.65
CA TRP A 360 -11.94 4.86 -9.46
C TRP A 360 -10.58 4.53 -8.83
N PHE A 361 -9.62 4.05 -9.62
CA PHE A 361 -8.29 3.72 -9.11
C PHE A 361 -7.41 4.98 -9.00
N ARG A 362 -7.30 5.56 -7.79
CA ARG A 362 -6.41 6.70 -7.49
C ARG A 362 -4.95 6.30 -7.18
N GLY A 363 -4.41 5.31 -7.89
CA GLY A 363 -3.04 4.85 -7.65
C GLY A 363 -2.83 4.36 -6.21
N HIS A 364 -1.82 4.93 -5.54
CA HIS A 364 -1.42 4.53 -4.19
C HIS A 364 -2.23 5.19 -3.05
N SER A 365 -3.08 6.18 -3.37
CA SER A 365 -3.91 6.94 -2.42
C SER A 365 -5.36 6.46 -2.27
N HIS A 366 -5.80 5.43 -3.00
CA HIS A 366 -7.17 4.89 -2.88
C HIS A 366 -7.61 4.49 -1.45
N LEU A 367 -6.69 4.09 -0.56
CA LEU A 367 -7.02 3.78 0.84
C LEU A 367 -7.34 5.04 1.66
N ASP A 368 -6.96 6.23 1.17
CA ASP A 368 -7.25 7.51 1.82
C ASP A 368 -8.77 7.79 1.82
N PHE A 369 -9.51 7.21 0.87
CA PHE A 369 -10.99 7.32 0.77
C PHE A 369 -11.72 6.46 1.80
N LEU A 370 -11.00 5.54 2.45
CA LEU A 370 -11.54 4.79 3.56
C LEU A 370 -11.50 5.62 4.85
N ILE A 371 -10.55 6.55 4.98
CA ILE A 371 -10.33 7.35 6.20
C ILE A 371 -11.62 8.01 6.70
N PRO A 372 -12.45 8.67 5.86
CA PRO A 372 -13.72 9.22 6.32
C PRO A 372 -14.60 8.20 7.05
N LEU A 373 -14.70 6.98 6.53
CA LEU A 373 -15.58 5.93 7.07
C LEU A 373 -15.05 5.29 8.36
N VAL A 374 -13.74 5.35 8.62
CA VAL A 374 -13.11 4.66 9.77
C VAL A 374 -12.64 5.61 10.87
N GLU A 375 -12.37 6.87 10.55
CA GLU A 375 -11.93 7.90 11.51
C GLU A 375 -13.01 8.97 11.73
N TYR A 376 -13.70 9.38 10.67
CA TYR A 376 -14.61 10.54 10.68
C TYR A 376 -16.09 10.18 10.54
N ASP A 377 -16.46 8.92 10.78
CA ASP A 377 -17.83 8.44 10.57
C ASP A 377 -18.91 9.34 11.23
N PRO A 378 -18.73 9.85 12.48
CA PRO A 378 -19.71 10.75 13.09
C PRO A 378 -19.96 12.04 12.31
N MET A 379 -18.98 12.54 11.55
CA MET A 379 -19.07 13.76 10.73
C MET A 379 -19.63 13.50 9.34
N LEU A 380 -19.83 12.25 8.93
CA LEU A 380 -20.38 11.94 7.61
C LEU A 380 -21.90 12.08 7.62
N ASN A 381 -22.44 12.71 6.60
CA ASN A 381 -23.88 12.62 6.34
C ASN A 381 -24.22 11.29 5.64
N GLU A 382 -25.51 10.96 5.59
CA GLU A 382 -26.01 9.71 4.98
C GLU A 382 -25.54 9.53 3.53
N LEU A 383 -25.51 10.62 2.76
CA LEU A 383 -25.09 10.59 1.36
C LEU A 383 -23.61 10.24 1.21
N LEU A 384 -22.74 10.87 1.99
CA LEU A 384 -21.31 10.63 1.90
C LEU A 384 -20.97 9.20 2.32
N ARG A 385 -21.61 8.67 3.38
CA ARG A 385 -21.52 7.26 3.74
C ARG A 385 -21.93 6.36 2.58
N TYR A 386 -23.09 6.63 1.98
CA TYR A 386 -23.58 5.86 0.83
C TYR A 386 -22.60 5.90 -0.35
N HIS A 387 -22.11 7.08 -0.71
CA HIS A 387 -21.17 7.25 -1.81
C HIS A 387 -19.88 6.46 -1.58
N LEU A 388 -19.27 6.58 -0.40
CA LEU A 388 -18.03 5.88 -0.08
C LEU A 388 -18.25 4.36 0.03
N HIS A 389 -19.41 3.90 0.53
CA HIS A 389 -19.77 2.49 0.45
C HIS A 389 -19.86 2.01 -1.01
N LYS A 390 -20.55 2.76 -1.88
CA LYS A 390 -20.64 2.43 -3.32
C LYS A 390 -19.28 2.45 -4.00
N TYR A 391 -18.38 3.34 -3.58
CA TYR A 391 -17.00 3.38 -4.05
C TYR A 391 -16.31 2.02 -3.81
N PHE A 392 -16.39 1.47 -2.60
CA PHE A 392 -15.75 0.17 -2.31
C PHE A 392 -16.52 -1.03 -2.85
N GLU A 393 -17.86 -1.00 -2.89
CA GLU A 393 -18.67 -2.05 -3.53
C GLU A 393 -18.32 -2.20 -5.01
N SER A 394 -18.27 -1.08 -5.74
CA SER A 394 -17.94 -1.03 -7.17
C SER A 394 -16.53 -1.54 -7.49
N ARG A 395 -15.65 -1.50 -6.50
CA ARG A 395 -14.27 -1.94 -6.63
C ARG A 395 -14.09 -3.42 -6.33
N TRP A 396 -14.87 -3.99 -5.41
CA TRP A 396 -14.59 -5.31 -4.84
C TRP A 396 -15.67 -6.37 -5.03
N LEU A 397 -16.92 -6.00 -5.30
CA LEU A 397 -18.05 -6.94 -5.32
C LEU A 397 -18.55 -7.34 -6.72
N HIS A 398 -17.82 -6.99 -7.78
CA HIS A 398 -18.20 -7.36 -9.15
C HIS A 398 -17.88 -8.83 -9.47
N PRO A 399 -18.64 -9.46 -10.39
CA PRO A 399 -18.27 -10.73 -10.99
C PRO A 399 -17.08 -10.47 -11.93
N PHE A 400 -15.87 -10.45 -11.37
CA PHE A 400 -14.67 -10.41 -12.18
C PHE A 400 -14.51 -11.74 -12.92
N ILE A 401 -14.05 -11.68 -14.17
CA ILE A 401 -13.54 -12.86 -14.86
C ILE A 401 -12.42 -13.44 -13.98
N GLU A 402 -12.49 -14.74 -13.68
CA GLU A 402 -11.67 -15.39 -12.67
C GLU A 402 -10.15 -15.26 -12.95
N ASP A 403 -9.78 -15.19 -14.22
CA ASP A 403 -8.39 -14.95 -14.67
C ASP A 403 -7.93 -13.50 -14.49
N ASP A 404 -8.83 -12.50 -14.51
CA ASP A 404 -8.47 -11.09 -14.26
C ASP A 404 -8.20 -10.81 -12.77
N LEU A 405 -8.84 -11.58 -11.87
CA LEU A 405 -8.57 -11.53 -10.43
C LEU A 405 -7.21 -12.11 -10.04
N ARG A 406 -6.63 -13.01 -10.84
CA ARG A 406 -5.26 -13.52 -10.59
C ARG A 406 -4.23 -12.40 -10.62
N VAL A 407 -4.49 -11.35 -11.40
CA VAL A 407 -3.62 -10.18 -11.54
C VAL A 407 -3.78 -9.19 -10.38
N ARG A 408 -4.92 -9.21 -9.66
CA ARG A 408 -5.09 -8.45 -8.42
C ARG A 408 -4.41 -9.18 -7.26
N ALA A 409 -3.19 -8.74 -6.94
CA ALA A 409 -2.32 -9.27 -5.88
C ALA A 409 -2.94 -9.38 -4.45
N GLY A 410 -4.16 -8.88 -4.26
CA GLY A 410 -4.86 -8.83 -2.98
C GLY A 410 -6.04 -9.79 -2.77
N TYR A 411 -6.57 -10.51 -3.77
CA TYR A 411 -7.81 -11.31 -3.57
C TYR A 411 -7.66 -12.84 -3.70
N ARG A 412 -6.89 -13.35 -4.67
CA ARG A 412 -6.70 -14.80 -4.91
C ARG A 412 -5.22 -15.22 -5.04
N ASN A 413 -4.40 -14.84 -4.06
CA ASN A 413 -3.01 -15.31 -3.93
C ASN A 413 -2.01 -14.80 -4.99
N GLY A 414 -2.38 -13.81 -5.82
CA GLY A 414 -1.46 -13.16 -6.74
C GLY A 414 -0.24 -12.61 -6.00
N ILE A 415 0.95 -12.83 -6.59
CA ILE A 415 2.23 -12.33 -6.06
C ILE A 415 2.65 -11.13 -6.91
N SER A 416 3.01 -10.03 -6.25
CA SER A 416 3.51 -8.81 -6.89
C SER A 416 4.69 -8.25 -6.08
N THR A 417 5.01 -6.97 -6.23
CA THR A 417 5.93 -6.25 -5.34
C THR A 417 5.28 -6.00 -3.97
N LEU A 418 6.10 -5.91 -2.92
CA LEU A 418 5.67 -5.69 -1.54
C LEU A 418 4.59 -4.60 -1.41
N ASN A 419 4.81 -3.39 -1.94
CA ASN A 419 3.86 -2.27 -1.87
C ASN A 419 2.49 -2.58 -2.45
N LEU A 420 2.42 -3.21 -3.63
CA LEU A 420 1.15 -3.57 -4.27
C LEU A 420 0.44 -4.65 -3.48
N MET A 421 1.19 -5.63 -2.96
CA MET A 421 0.64 -6.65 -2.09
C MET A 421 0.08 -6.00 -0.82
N THR A 422 0.87 -5.18 -0.11
CA THR A 422 0.41 -4.47 1.08
C THR A 422 -0.84 -3.64 0.81
N GLN A 423 -0.81 -2.84 -0.26
CA GLN A 423 -1.90 -1.97 -0.68
C GLN A 423 -3.23 -2.71 -0.80
N PHE A 424 -3.30 -3.69 -1.71
CA PHE A 424 -4.56 -4.39 -1.98
C PHE A 424 -4.97 -5.32 -0.84
N ARG A 425 -4.02 -5.88 -0.09
CA ARG A 425 -4.31 -6.80 1.01
C ARG A 425 -4.84 -6.06 2.23
N SER A 426 -4.25 -4.90 2.55
CA SER A 426 -4.78 -3.98 3.56
C SER A 426 -6.17 -3.48 3.19
N GLU A 427 -6.37 -3.13 1.91
CA GLU A 427 -7.67 -2.71 1.40
C GLU A 427 -8.74 -3.78 1.58
N VAL A 428 -8.48 -5.03 1.16
CA VAL A 428 -9.45 -6.14 1.33
C VAL A 428 -9.78 -6.40 2.80
N ALA A 429 -8.78 -6.34 3.70
CA ALA A 429 -8.99 -6.56 5.12
C ALA A 429 -9.98 -5.55 5.71
N LEU A 430 -9.78 -4.26 5.43
CA LEU A 430 -10.62 -3.19 5.95
C LEU A 430 -11.98 -3.11 5.24
N VAL A 431 -12.00 -3.24 3.91
CA VAL A 431 -13.24 -3.18 3.12
C VAL A 431 -14.15 -4.38 3.42
N GLY A 432 -13.60 -5.55 3.69
CA GLY A 432 -14.39 -6.72 4.09
C GLY A 432 -15.19 -6.45 5.37
N GLU A 433 -14.57 -5.80 6.36
CA GLU A 433 -15.22 -5.41 7.62
C GLU A 433 -16.18 -4.22 7.46
N LEU A 434 -15.90 -3.30 6.54
CA LEU A 434 -16.77 -2.18 6.19
C LEU A 434 -18.07 -2.67 5.53
N LEU A 435 -17.94 -3.57 4.55
CA LEU A 435 -19.06 -4.10 3.77
C LEU A 435 -19.76 -5.29 4.44
N ASN A 436 -19.36 -5.64 5.67
CA ASN A 436 -19.86 -6.80 6.42
C ASN A 436 -19.80 -8.12 5.61
N ARG A 437 -18.69 -8.33 4.89
CA ARG A 437 -18.45 -9.51 4.05
C ARG A 437 -17.44 -10.44 4.72
N SER A 438 -17.94 -11.39 5.51
CA SER A 438 -17.10 -12.32 6.29
C SER A 438 -16.04 -13.06 5.47
N GLU A 439 -16.37 -13.51 4.24
CA GLU A 439 -15.39 -14.16 3.35
C GLU A 439 -14.25 -13.21 2.97
N MET A 440 -14.55 -11.95 2.66
CA MET A 440 -13.53 -10.95 2.33
C MET A 440 -12.65 -10.64 3.54
N THR A 441 -13.23 -10.50 4.73
CA THR A 441 -12.47 -10.30 5.97
C THR A 441 -11.49 -11.46 6.22
N VAL A 442 -11.96 -12.71 6.09
CA VAL A 442 -11.10 -13.90 6.23
C VAL A 442 -9.96 -13.88 5.21
N ARG A 443 -10.24 -13.58 3.93
CA ARG A 443 -9.20 -13.48 2.89
C ARG A 443 -8.22 -12.33 3.15
N GLY A 444 -8.71 -11.17 3.58
CA GLY A 444 -7.89 -10.02 3.92
C GLY A 444 -6.89 -10.35 5.04
N ASN A 445 -7.37 -10.93 6.14
CA ASN A 445 -6.53 -11.35 7.26
C ASN A 445 -5.52 -12.45 6.87
N ARG A 446 -5.93 -13.37 5.98
CA ARG A 446 -5.07 -14.42 5.43
C ARG A 446 -3.94 -13.78 4.64
N ASN A 447 -4.26 -12.76 3.86
CA ASN A 447 -3.32 -12.07 3.00
C ASN A 447 -2.32 -11.21 3.77
N ILE A 448 -2.72 -10.53 4.85
CA ILE A 448 -1.78 -9.85 5.76
C ILE A 448 -0.83 -10.88 6.42
N SER A 449 -1.35 -12.03 6.84
CA SER A 449 -0.53 -13.10 7.41
C SER A 449 0.48 -13.67 6.40
N HIS A 450 0.04 -13.88 5.16
CA HIS A 450 0.90 -14.30 4.05
C HIS A 450 1.95 -13.23 3.71
N LEU A 451 1.58 -11.94 3.73
CA LEU A 451 2.48 -10.82 3.48
C LEU A 451 3.62 -10.81 4.51
N ASN A 452 3.27 -10.90 5.80
CA ASN A 452 4.23 -10.93 6.89
C ASN A 452 5.23 -12.09 6.71
N ARG A 453 4.74 -13.32 6.49
CA ARG A 453 5.60 -14.50 6.34
C ARG A 453 6.43 -14.52 5.07
N HIS A 454 5.95 -13.88 4.00
CA HIS A 454 6.59 -13.98 2.69
C HIS A 454 7.55 -12.84 2.36
N MET A 455 7.27 -11.62 2.84
CA MET A 455 7.94 -10.41 2.33
C MET A 455 8.49 -9.48 3.42
N ILE A 456 8.01 -9.58 4.66
CA ILE A 456 8.40 -8.67 5.75
C ILE A 456 9.30 -9.38 6.75
N TRP A 457 8.87 -10.53 7.26
CA TRP A 457 9.54 -11.37 8.26
C TRP A 457 10.23 -12.59 7.64
N SER A 458 10.36 -12.64 6.32
CA SER A 458 10.97 -13.76 5.58
C SER A 458 12.50 -13.83 5.70
N GLU A 459 13.12 -12.69 5.96
CA GLU A 459 14.57 -12.47 5.87
C GLU A 459 14.95 -11.18 6.61
N GLY A 460 16.25 -10.88 6.69
CA GLY A 460 16.79 -9.73 7.42
C GLY A 460 16.26 -8.40 6.90
N THR A 461 16.18 -8.27 5.58
CA THR A 461 15.74 -7.05 4.89
C THR A 461 14.38 -7.21 4.22
N HIS A 462 13.54 -6.19 4.29
CA HIS A 462 12.34 -6.18 3.45
C HIS A 462 12.71 -5.78 2.01
N GLN A 463 11.90 -6.22 1.04
CA GLN A 463 12.14 -5.98 -0.40
C GLN A 463 12.38 -4.50 -0.75
N GLU A 464 11.78 -3.59 0.04
CA GLU A 464 11.76 -2.14 -0.22
C GLU A 464 12.80 -1.33 0.56
N ARG A 465 13.81 -1.96 1.19
CA ARG A 465 14.83 -1.27 2.02
C ARG A 465 15.47 -0.08 1.31
N GLY A 466 15.77 -0.24 0.02
CA GLY A 466 16.32 0.82 -0.83
C GLY A 466 15.28 1.60 -1.64
N ASP A 467 13.98 1.29 -1.55
CA ASP A 467 12.90 1.93 -2.33
C ASP A 467 11.88 2.60 -1.42
N THR A 468 12.14 3.84 -1.05
CA THR A 468 11.43 4.49 0.07
C THR A 468 10.09 5.07 -0.35
N PHE A 469 9.94 5.35 -1.64
CA PHE A 469 8.66 5.67 -2.25
C PHE A 469 7.69 4.50 -2.03
N TYR A 470 8.11 3.28 -2.37
CA TYR A 470 7.30 2.08 -2.16
C TYR A 470 7.18 1.68 -0.68
N LEU A 471 8.25 1.86 0.09
CA LEU A 471 8.19 1.64 1.54
C LEU A 471 7.14 2.54 2.20
N GLY A 472 6.98 3.78 1.73
CA GLY A 472 5.96 4.70 2.20
C GLY A 472 4.54 4.18 2.01
N ILE A 473 4.26 3.54 0.87
CA ILE A 473 2.99 2.87 0.58
C ILE A 473 2.79 1.71 1.55
N THR A 474 3.82 0.89 1.74
CA THR A 474 3.77 -0.28 2.63
C THR A 474 3.49 0.15 4.07
N LEU A 475 4.26 1.09 4.61
CA LEU A 475 4.08 1.63 5.96
C LEU A 475 2.69 2.25 6.14
N GLY A 476 2.29 3.14 5.23
CA GLY A 476 0.98 3.79 5.28
C GLY A 476 -0.18 2.79 5.28
N ASN A 477 -0.11 1.75 4.45
CA ASN A 477 -1.19 0.77 4.31
C ASN A 477 -1.23 -0.26 5.43
N LEU A 478 -0.08 -0.69 5.98
CA LEU A 478 -0.08 -1.53 7.19
C LEU A 478 -0.62 -0.75 8.39
N LYS A 479 -0.20 0.51 8.56
CA LYS A 479 -0.64 1.33 9.68
C LYS A 479 -2.13 1.68 9.63
N MET A 480 -2.74 1.77 8.43
CA MET A 480 -4.20 1.82 8.30
C MET A 480 -4.88 0.58 8.90
N VAL A 481 -4.37 -0.63 8.62
CA VAL A 481 -4.92 -1.87 9.19
C VAL A 481 -4.69 -1.92 10.70
N SER A 482 -3.49 -1.58 11.16
CA SER A 482 -3.16 -1.60 12.59
C SER A 482 -4.03 -0.65 13.41
N ARG A 483 -4.41 0.49 12.82
CA ARG A 483 -5.25 1.51 13.44
C ARG A 483 -6.74 1.17 13.36
N TYR A 484 -7.22 0.75 12.19
CA TYR A 484 -8.65 0.78 11.87
C TYR A 484 -9.34 -0.57 11.76
N ALA A 485 -8.63 -1.70 11.64
CA ALA A 485 -9.29 -3.00 11.56
C ALA A 485 -10.17 -3.25 12.80
N LYS A 486 -11.34 -3.84 12.66
CA LYS A 486 -12.20 -4.23 13.80
C LYS A 486 -11.61 -5.43 14.53
N ASP A 487 -11.00 -6.37 13.80
CA ASP A 487 -10.31 -7.53 14.37
C ASP A 487 -8.99 -7.12 15.10
N PRO A 488 -8.90 -7.28 16.44
CA PRO A 488 -7.69 -6.95 17.19
C PRO A 488 -6.46 -7.78 16.81
N LEU A 489 -6.63 -9.00 16.29
CA LEU A 489 -5.54 -9.83 15.81
C LEU A 489 -5.04 -9.36 14.44
N ALA A 490 -5.93 -8.88 13.57
CA ALA A 490 -5.55 -8.17 12.35
C ALA A 490 -4.77 -6.88 12.64
N ARG A 491 -5.18 -6.12 13.67
CA ARG A 491 -4.42 -4.94 14.12
C ARG A 491 -2.99 -5.30 14.51
N LEU A 492 -2.82 -6.31 15.38
CA LEU A 492 -1.50 -6.73 15.85
C LEU A 492 -0.63 -7.27 14.70
N ARG A 493 -1.20 -8.06 13.78
CA ARG A 493 -0.49 -8.53 12.57
C ARG A 493 0.14 -7.39 11.78
N ALA A 494 -0.64 -6.35 11.51
CA ALA A 494 -0.19 -5.22 10.73
C ALA A 494 0.81 -4.36 11.52
N ASP A 495 0.57 -4.15 12.81
CA ASP A 495 1.47 -3.38 13.69
C ASP A 495 2.84 -4.05 13.83
N LEU A 496 2.92 -5.38 13.95
CA LEU A 496 4.20 -6.10 13.94
C LEU A 496 4.91 -6.01 12.58
N GLY A 497 4.16 -5.90 11.48
CA GLY A 497 4.74 -5.59 10.18
C GLY A 497 5.40 -4.20 10.16
N VAL A 498 4.73 -3.19 10.72
CA VAL A 498 5.28 -1.84 10.90
C VAL A 498 6.50 -1.86 11.81
N GLU A 499 6.43 -2.55 12.96
CA GLU A 499 7.52 -2.69 13.94
C GLU A 499 8.79 -3.25 13.30
N LYS A 500 8.67 -4.32 12.48
CA LYS A 500 9.82 -4.90 11.77
C LYS A 500 10.48 -3.88 10.86
N ILE A 501 9.67 -3.16 10.08
CA ILE A 501 10.16 -2.14 9.15
C ILE A 501 10.86 -1.04 9.94
N LEU A 502 10.24 -0.50 11.00
CA LEU A 502 10.85 0.55 11.83
C LEU A 502 12.17 0.10 12.48
N PHE A 503 12.25 -1.15 12.94
CA PHE A 503 13.50 -1.70 13.45
C PHE A 503 14.60 -1.68 12.37
N GLU A 504 14.28 -2.17 11.16
CA GLU A 504 15.22 -2.15 10.04
C GLU A 504 15.65 -0.71 9.67
N GLU A 505 14.71 0.23 9.59
CA GLU A 505 14.97 1.64 9.32
C GLU A 505 15.89 2.27 10.37
N ASN A 506 15.61 1.98 11.65
CA ASN A 506 16.38 2.50 12.78
C ASN A 506 17.82 2.00 12.77
N THR A 507 18.08 0.76 12.33
CA THR A 507 19.45 0.24 12.23
C THR A 507 20.33 0.95 11.20
N ASN A 508 19.72 1.68 10.24
CA ASN A 508 20.45 2.34 9.15
C ASN A 508 20.35 3.87 9.17
N TYR A 509 19.54 4.42 10.07
CA TYR A 509 19.39 5.86 10.24
C TYR A 509 20.53 6.45 11.08
N HIS A 510 21.18 7.49 10.59
CA HIS A 510 22.20 8.23 11.33
C HIS A 510 21.62 9.53 11.90
N PRO A 511 21.64 9.74 13.24
CA PRO A 511 21.04 10.93 13.86
C PRO A 511 21.67 12.24 13.37
N GLY A 512 23.00 12.33 13.37
CA GLY A 512 23.71 13.54 12.95
C GLY A 512 23.62 13.88 11.45
N LEU A 513 23.51 12.89 10.56
CA LEU A 513 23.29 13.10 9.12
C LEU A 513 21.82 13.36 8.78
N ARG A 514 20.90 13.08 9.72
CA ARG A 514 19.45 13.08 9.54
C ARG A 514 18.98 12.27 8.32
N ARG A 515 19.65 11.14 8.05
CA ARG A 515 19.37 10.31 6.89
C ARG A 515 19.67 8.85 7.15
N ARG A 516 19.01 7.98 6.38
CA ARG A 516 19.43 6.59 6.22
C ARG A 516 20.66 6.49 5.32
N VAL A 517 21.57 5.61 5.71
CA VAL A 517 22.70 5.18 4.89
C VAL A 517 22.49 3.70 4.58
N SER A 518 22.09 3.42 3.34
CA SER A 518 21.76 2.07 2.86
C SER A 518 21.92 2.04 1.35
N ARG A 519 21.93 0.83 0.76
CA ARG A 519 21.74 0.65 -0.68
C ARG A 519 20.46 1.31 -1.18
N VAL A 520 20.44 1.68 -2.46
CA VAL A 520 19.34 2.44 -3.08
C VAL A 520 18.74 1.65 -4.24
N ALA A 521 17.42 1.60 -4.35
CA ALA A 521 16.73 0.80 -5.35
C ALA A 521 16.61 1.47 -6.73
N ARG A 522 16.21 0.64 -7.70
CA ARG A 522 16.03 0.90 -9.15
C ARG A 522 15.16 2.10 -9.58
N ARG A 523 14.47 2.81 -8.68
CA ARG A 523 13.52 3.89 -9.04
C ARG A 523 13.93 5.27 -8.55
N TYR A 524 15.00 5.33 -7.76
CA TYR A 524 15.51 6.57 -7.24
C TYR A 524 16.08 7.46 -8.34
N ARG A 525 15.75 8.74 -8.26
CA ARG A 525 16.49 9.81 -8.92
C ARG A 525 17.61 10.27 -8.01
N ILE A 526 18.67 10.83 -8.60
CA ILE A 526 19.74 11.48 -7.84
C ILE A 526 19.16 12.47 -6.82
N ASP A 527 18.17 13.27 -7.21
CA ASP A 527 17.44 14.21 -6.34
C ASP A 527 16.86 13.59 -5.06
N ASP A 528 16.36 12.36 -5.14
CA ASP A 528 15.81 11.63 -3.99
C ASP A 528 16.93 11.21 -3.00
N LEU A 529 18.14 11.01 -3.52
CA LEU A 529 19.35 10.78 -2.74
C LEU A 529 20.06 12.03 -2.29
N LEU A 530 19.75 13.19 -2.85
CA LEU A 530 20.34 14.46 -2.42
C LEU A 530 19.47 15.10 -1.35
N MET A 531 18.21 15.40 -1.65
CA MET A 531 17.38 16.21 -0.74
C MET A 531 16.05 15.58 -0.38
N ARG A 532 15.28 15.10 -1.36
CA ARG A 532 13.85 14.88 -1.19
C ARG A 532 13.53 14.01 0.03
N GLN A 533 12.67 14.54 0.88
CA GLN A 533 12.25 13.91 2.12
C GLN A 533 11.01 13.07 1.86
N ASP A 534 11.06 11.82 2.29
CA ASP A 534 10.09 10.79 1.94
C ASP A 534 9.23 10.36 3.14
N VAL A 535 8.29 9.47 2.89
CA VAL A 535 7.35 8.95 3.89
C VAL A 535 8.07 8.30 5.08
N PRO A 536 9.08 7.41 4.91
CA PRO A 536 9.81 6.87 6.05
C PRO A 536 10.51 7.94 6.88
N ARG A 537 11.07 9.01 6.27
CA ARG A 537 11.59 10.15 7.05
C ARG A 537 10.48 10.88 7.80
N GLY A 538 9.30 11.07 7.18
CA GLY A 538 8.14 11.61 7.88
C GLY A 538 7.75 10.77 9.11
N VAL A 539 7.77 9.44 8.99
CA VAL A 539 7.52 8.53 10.12
C VAL A 539 8.58 8.70 11.21
N LEU A 540 9.87 8.64 10.85
CA LEU A 540 10.98 8.84 11.79
C LEU A 540 10.94 10.25 12.43
N HIS A 541 10.46 11.27 11.72
CA HIS A 541 10.29 12.62 12.25
C HIS A 541 9.32 12.62 13.43
N THR A 542 8.20 11.90 13.32
CA THR A 542 7.23 11.78 14.44
C THR A 542 7.78 10.99 15.63
N LEU A 543 8.81 10.16 15.43
CA LEU A 543 9.43 9.36 16.49
C LEU A 543 10.72 9.99 17.05
N SER A 544 11.18 11.10 16.49
CA SER A 544 12.41 11.79 16.90
C SER A 544 12.07 13.05 17.70
N LYS A 545 12.58 13.16 18.92
CA LYS A 545 12.50 14.39 19.72
C LYS A 545 13.18 15.55 19.01
N LYS A 546 14.32 15.29 18.35
CA LYS A 546 15.10 16.29 17.60
C LYS A 546 14.46 16.67 16.25
N GLY A 547 13.63 15.80 15.69
CA GLY A 547 13.13 15.88 14.32
C GLY A 547 14.20 15.43 13.31
N VAL A 548 13.78 14.73 12.25
CA VAL A 548 14.70 14.22 11.21
C VAL A 548 14.60 14.97 9.88
N LEU A 549 13.66 15.91 9.77
CA LEU A 549 13.48 16.69 8.55
C LEU A 549 14.46 17.88 8.55
N ILE A 550 14.84 18.32 7.36
CA ILE A 550 15.72 19.45 7.10
C ILE A 550 15.07 20.37 6.06
N GLU A 551 15.41 21.66 6.06
CA GLU A 551 14.84 22.65 5.11
C GLU A 551 13.29 22.63 5.08
N THR A 552 12.66 22.45 6.24
CA THR A 552 11.20 22.30 6.39
C THR A 552 10.41 23.56 6.06
N ASP A 553 11.09 24.70 5.89
CA ASP A 553 10.54 26.00 5.54
C ASP A 553 10.62 26.30 4.03
N LYS A 554 11.24 25.42 3.23
CA LYS A 554 11.44 25.61 1.78
C LYS A 554 10.73 24.52 0.98
N GLU A 555 10.18 24.90 -0.17
CA GLU A 555 9.62 23.94 -1.15
C GLU A 555 10.71 23.29 -2.01
N GLN A 556 11.81 24.03 -2.27
CA GLN A 556 12.96 23.56 -3.04
C GLN A 556 14.27 24.16 -2.54
N VAL A 557 15.37 23.44 -2.75
CA VAL A 557 16.76 23.85 -2.47
C VAL A 557 17.64 23.45 -3.65
N HIS A 558 18.42 24.38 -4.20
CA HIS A 558 19.21 24.17 -5.43
C HIS A 558 18.41 23.61 -6.61
N GLY A 559 17.13 24.01 -6.73
CA GLY A 559 16.22 23.50 -7.76
C GLY A 559 15.70 22.07 -7.50
N ILE A 560 16.04 21.47 -6.35
CA ILE A 560 15.56 20.15 -5.93
C ILE A 560 14.39 20.32 -4.96
N PRO A 561 13.22 19.72 -5.21
CA PRO A 561 12.12 19.71 -4.24
C PRO A 561 12.54 19.14 -2.88
N THR A 562 12.07 19.73 -1.79
CA THR A 562 12.40 19.26 -0.43
C THR A 562 11.56 18.06 0.00
N VAL A 563 10.41 17.83 -0.62
CA VAL A 563 9.42 16.81 -0.23
C VAL A 563 9.13 15.86 -1.40
N ASN A 564 9.02 14.56 -1.12
CA ASN A 564 8.62 13.49 -2.04
C ASN A 564 7.66 12.50 -1.34
N PHE A 565 6.43 12.96 -1.09
CA PHE A 565 5.34 12.17 -0.49
C PHE A 565 4.31 11.73 -1.54
N HIS A 566 4.75 11.45 -2.76
CA HIS A 566 3.87 11.11 -3.90
C HIS A 566 2.99 9.85 -3.67
N ALA A 567 3.32 8.99 -2.70
CA ALA A 567 2.68 7.68 -2.50
C ALA A 567 1.80 7.59 -1.23
N CYS A 568 2.09 8.40 -0.23
CA CYS A 568 1.39 8.50 1.04
C CYS A 568 1.63 9.92 1.54
N GLN A 569 0.58 10.73 1.69
CA GLN A 569 0.72 12.15 1.96
C GLN A 569 1.25 12.43 3.38
N PRO A 570 1.97 13.55 3.65
CA PRO A 570 2.46 13.87 4.99
C PRO A 570 1.34 13.91 6.04
N VAL A 571 0.18 14.42 5.63
CA VAL A 571 -1.03 14.49 6.45
C VAL A 571 -1.53 13.09 6.87
N ARG A 572 -1.41 12.09 5.98
CA ARG A 572 -1.74 10.70 6.33
C ARG A 572 -0.73 10.12 7.33
N VAL A 573 0.55 10.42 7.18
CA VAL A 573 1.57 10.00 8.15
C VAL A 573 1.29 10.59 9.53
N ALA A 574 0.93 11.88 9.57
CA ALA A 574 0.56 12.57 10.80
C ALA A 574 -0.72 11.99 11.44
N LEU A 575 -1.76 11.70 10.65
CA LEU A 575 -3.01 11.11 11.13
C LEU A 575 -2.79 9.74 11.79
N LEU A 576 -1.87 8.95 11.24
CA LEU A 576 -1.60 7.58 11.68
C LEU A 576 -0.64 7.48 12.87
N ALA A 577 -0.15 8.61 13.40
CA ALA A 577 0.65 8.64 14.61
C ALA A 577 -0.17 8.25 15.86
N PRO A 578 0.45 7.68 16.91
CA PRO A 578 1.87 7.36 17.03
C PRO A 578 2.28 6.12 16.22
N TRP A 579 3.48 6.18 15.65
CA TRP A 579 4.05 5.08 14.85
C TRP A 579 4.74 4.00 15.68
N GLY A 580 5.14 4.35 16.90
CA GLY A 580 5.83 3.49 17.85
C GLY A 580 5.80 4.14 19.25
N PRO A 581 6.33 3.45 20.27
CA PRO A 581 6.34 3.96 21.64
C PRO A 581 7.36 5.11 21.81
N GLU A 582 7.20 5.91 22.86
CA GLU A 582 8.05 7.08 23.12
C GLU A 582 9.56 6.76 23.13
N TRP A 583 9.96 5.62 23.69
CA TRP A 583 11.37 5.27 23.82
C TRP A 583 12.05 4.91 22.50
N GLU A 584 11.29 4.72 21.41
CA GLU A 584 11.87 4.51 20.08
C GLU A 584 12.72 5.73 19.66
N THR A 585 12.45 6.92 20.23
CA THR A 585 13.28 8.11 20.04
C THR A 585 14.74 7.88 20.38
N HIS A 586 15.07 6.99 21.32
CA HIS A 586 16.45 6.74 21.72
C HIS A 586 17.21 5.87 20.70
N ALA A 587 16.52 4.98 20.00
CA ALA A 587 17.08 4.25 18.87
C ALA A 587 17.35 5.16 17.66
N ILE A 588 16.71 6.33 17.61
CA ILE A 588 16.83 7.32 16.55
C ILE A 588 17.86 8.40 16.93
N ASP A 589 17.59 9.16 18.00
CA ASP A 589 18.29 10.38 18.40
C ASP A 589 19.54 10.14 19.27
N ASP A 590 19.51 9.07 20.07
CA ASP A 590 20.54 8.72 21.07
C ASP A 590 21.27 7.43 20.68
N LYS A 591 21.13 7.02 19.42
CA LYS A 591 21.79 5.83 18.87
C LYS A 591 23.30 5.91 19.15
N PRO A 592 23.92 4.86 19.72
CA PRO A 592 25.35 4.85 19.93
C PRO A 592 26.07 4.87 18.57
N LEU A 593 26.95 5.86 18.40
CA LEU A 593 27.87 5.98 17.27
C LEU A 593 29.31 5.73 17.77
N PRO A 594 30.13 4.92 17.07
CA PRO A 594 29.78 4.23 15.83
C PRO A 594 28.75 3.12 16.01
N SER A 595 27.97 2.88 14.96
CA SER A 595 26.94 1.84 14.88
C SER A 595 27.09 1.02 13.60
N TRP A 596 26.51 -0.17 13.58
CA TRP A 596 26.55 -1.02 12.39
C TRP A 596 25.31 -1.89 12.27
N SER A 597 25.07 -2.38 11.05
CA SER A 597 24.09 -3.44 10.80
C SER A 597 24.60 -4.37 9.72
N VAL A 598 24.30 -5.66 9.85
CA VAL A 598 24.45 -6.67 8.81
C VAL A 598 23.12 -7.39 8.67
N SER A 599 22.64 -7.57 7.45
CA SER A 599 21.35 -8.20 7.19
C SER A 599 21.32 -9.04 5.92
N THR A 600 20.55 -10.12 5.93
CA THR A 600 20.35 -11.03 4.81
C THR A 600 19.28 -10.51 3.84
N ASN A 601 19.51 -10.74 2.55
CA ASN A 601 18.55 -10.53 1.47
C ASN A 601 18.58 -11.75 0.54
N HIS A 602 17.57 -12.58 0.68
CA HIS A 602 17.29 -13.74 -0.15
C HIS A 602 16.51 -13.41 -1.44
N VAL A 603 16.15 -12.14 -1.69
CA VAL A 603 15.36 -11.67 -2.85
C VAL A 603 14.11 -12.53 -3.04
N ARG A 604 13.20 -12.48 -2.06
CA ARG A 604 12.00 -13.32 -2.04
C ARG A 604 12.35 -14.82 -2.05
N HIS A 605 13.40 -15.21 -1.33
CA HIS A 605 13.90 -16.59 -1.25
C HIS A 605 14.37 -17.21 -2.58
N ARG A 606 14.75 -16.38 -3.56
CA ARG A 606 15.38 -16.86 -4.81
C ARG A 606 16.89 -17.04 -4.67
N MET A 607 17.49 -16.43 -3.65
CA MET A 607 18.94 -16.41 -3.44
C MET A 607 19.32 -17.34 -2.28
N ASN A 608 20.12 -18.35 -2.61
CA ASN A 608 20.77 -19.23 -1.64
C ASN A 608 22.20 -19.53 -2.12
N PRO A 609 23.26 -19.05 -1.44
CA PRO A 609 23.22 -18.24 -0.21
C PRO A 609 22.59 -16.84 -0.41
N PRO A 610 22.15 -16.15 0.67
CA PRO A 610 21.65 -14.79 0.59
C PRO A 610 22.76 -13.80 0.21
N VAL A 611 22.33 -12.64 -0.26
CA VAL A 611 23.15 -11.43 -0.36
C VAL A 611 23.20 -10.77 1.02
N HIS A 612 24.32 -10.16 1.39
CA HIS A 612 24.45 -9.43 2.64
C HIS A 612 24.49 -7.93 2.40
N ASP A 613 23.60 -7.23 3.10
CA ASP A 613 23.58 -5.78 3.22
C ASP A 613 24.32 -5.39 4.50
N MET A 614 25.30 -4.49 4.39
CA MET A 614 26.06 -3.95 5.51
C MET A 614 25.96 -2.43 5.56
N THR A 615 25.84 -1.90 6.76
CA THR A 615 25.87 -0.47 7.04
C THR A 615 26.79 -0.21 8.23
N TYR A 616 27.61 0.82 8.12
CA TYR A 616 28.41 1.36 9.22
C TYR A 616 28.13 2.86 9.34
N LEU A 617 27.84 3.32 10.55
CA LEU A 617 27.56 4.70 10.87
C LEU A 617 28.66 5.17 11.83
N GLY A 618 29.61 5.96 11.33
CA GLY A 618 30.61 6.66 12.14
C GLY A 618 29.98 7.82 12.93
N LYS A 619 30.79 8.72 13.48
CA LYS A 619 30.25 9.89 14.21
C LYS A 619 29.79 11.00 13.25
N HIS A 620 30.53 11.20 12.17
CA HIS A 620 30.26 12.25 11.17
C HIS A 620 29.99 11.70 9.76
N TYR A 621 29.91 10.39 9.59
CA TYR A 621 29.72 9.76 8.28
C TYR A 621 28.98 8.42 8.38
N GLY A 622 28.56 7.88 7.25
CA GLY A 622 28.14 6.49 7.11
C GLY A 622 28.58 5.90 5.77
N LEU A 623 28.74 4.59 5.76
CA LEU A 623 29.12 3.79 4.60
C LEU A 623 28.26 2.53 4.57
N SER A 624 27.64 2.24 3.43
CA SER A 624 26.85 1.03 3.24
C SER A 624 27.19 0.33 1.93
N CYS A 625 27.14 -1.00 1.93
CA CYS A 625 27.14 -1.79 0.71
C CYS A 625 26.24 -3.02 0.72
N MET A 626 26.08 -3.58 -0.48
CA MET A 626 25.64 -4.94 -0.76
C MET A 626 26.85 -5.76 -1.27
N ASP A 627 27.05 -6.98 -0.76
CA ASP A 627 28.21 -7.83 -1.09
C ASP A 627 28.24 -8.31 -2.56
N ALA A 628 27.07 -8.55 -3.15
CA ALA A 628 26.91 -8.87 -4.56
C ALA A 628 25.70 -8.14 -5.16
N ASN A 629 25.91 -7.30 -6.18
CA ASN A 629 24.81 -6.59 -6.83
C ASN A 629 23.94 -7.58 -7.64
N ILE A 630 22.65 -7.61 -7.30
CA ILE A 630 21.62 -8.40 -7.97
C ILE A 630 21.18 -7.83 -9.33
N GLY A 631 21.86 -6.79 -9.82
CA GLY A 631 21.68 -6.20 -11.15
C GLY A 631 20.67 -5.05 -11.22
N VAL A 632 20.13 -4.55 -10.10
CA VAL A 632 19.02 -3.58 -10.15
C VAL A 632 19.12 -2.43 -9.14
N GLU A 633 20.18 -2.33 -8.36
CA GLU A 633 20.24 -1.40 -7.22
C GLU A 633 21.60 -0.72 -7.13
N TRP A 634 21.65 0.47 -6.54
CA TRP A 634 22.90 1.11 -6.20
C TRP A 634 23.49 0.46 -4.95
N PRO A 635 24.54 -0.36 -5.11
CA PRO A 635 24.94 -1.29 -4.07
C PRO A 635 25.90 -0.65 -3.08
N VAL A 636 26.30 0.61 -3.25
CA VAL A 636 27.24 1.32 -2.37
C VAL A 636 26.80 2.77 -2.21
N LEU A 637 26.81 3.26 -0.97
CA LEU A 637 26.54 4.66 -0.64
C LEU A 637 27.41 5.10 0.54
N ALA A 638 28.08 6.24 0.39
CA ALA A 638 28.73 6.95 1.48
C ALA A 638 28.09 8.33 1.65
N VAL A 639 27.88 8.74 2.90
CA VAL A 639 27.31 10.04 3.26
C VAL A 639 28.09 10.61 4.43
N TRP A 640 28.40 11.91 4.43
CA TRP A 640 29.07 12.57 5.54
C TRP A 640 28.54 13.97 5.78
N LYS A 641 28.80 14.50 6.97
CA LYS A 641 28.54 15.89 7.33
C LYS A 641 29.83 16.69 7.44
N ARG A 642 29.78 17.96 7.05
CA ARG A 642 30.93 18.87 7.06
C ARG A 642 31.26 19.44 8.43
N THR A 643 30.27 19.53 9.31
CA THR A 643 30.43 20.17 10.62
C THR A 643 30.10 19.21 11.76
N GLU A 644 30.50 19.57 12.99
CA GLU A 644 30.14 18.77 14.16
C GLU A 644 28.64 18.76 14.46
N ARG A 645 27.93 19.80 14.00
CA ARG A 645 26.49 19.98 14.23
C ARG A 645 25.68 18.98 13.43
N ASP A 646 24.44 18.75 13.84
CA ASP A 646 23.51 17.93 13.07
C ASP A 646 23.10 18.69 11.80
N VAL A 647 23.03 17.97 10.68
CA VAL A 647 22.67 18.51 9.37
C VAL A 647 21.32 19.24 9.42
N GLN A 648 21.29 20.48 8.94
CA GLN A 648 20.06 21.26 8.76
C GLN A 648 19.82 21.68 7.30
N HIS A 649 20.88 21.68 6.49
CA HIS A 649 20.89 22.15 5.11
C HIS A 649 21.53 21.12 4.18
N LEU A 650 21.18 21.13 2.89
CA LEU A 650 21.76 20.22 1.89
C LEU A 650 23.28 20.44 1.75
N GLU A 651 23.73 21.67 1.95
CA GLU A 651 25.12 22.11 1.92
C GLU A 651 25.96 21.48 3.03
N ASP A 652 25.36 21.05 4.13
CA ASP A 652 26.05 20.38 5.23
C ASP A 652 26.49 18.96 4.86
N LEU A 653 25.95 18.39 3.78
CA LEU A 653 26.14 17.01 3.36
C LEU A 653 27.12 16.86 2.20
N GLY A 654 27.89 15.79 2.24
CA GLY A 654 28.51 15.18 1.07
C GLY A 654 28.00 13.76 0.87
N ILE A 655 27.81 13.36 -0.38
CA ILE A 655 27.28 12.05 -0.76
C ILE A 655 28.12 11.49 -1.89
N LEU A 656 28.51 10.22 -1.81
CA LEU A 656 29.38 9.55 -2.77
C LEU A 656 28.89 8.14 -3.10
N TRP A 657 29.04 7.74 -4.36
CA TRP A 657 28.85 6.35 -4.81
C TRP A 657 29.73 6.00 -6.04
N PRO A 658 30.23 4.76 -6.14
CA PRO A 658 30.84 4.21 -7.35
C PRO A 658 29.79 3.70 -8.34
N TRP A 659 30.03 3.84 -9.65
CA TRP A 659 29.23 3.25 -10.73
C TRP A 659 30.04 2.94 -12.00
N PRO A 660 29.72 1.88 -12.77
CA PRO A 660 30.27 1.63 -14.10
C PRO A 660 29.73 2.54 -15.20
N TYR A 661 30.61 2.98 -16.11
CA TYR A 661 30.27 3.75 -17.31
C TYR A 661 30.86 3.10 -18.56
N VAL A 662 30.11 3.13 -19.67
CA VAL A 662 30.55 2.69 -21.00
C VAL A 662 30.32 3.81 -21.98
N ASN A 663 31.30 4.20 -22.80
CA ASN A 663 31.17 5.31 -23.76
C ASN A 663 30.66 6.63 -23.10
N GLY A 664 31.07 6.89 -21.86
CA GLY A 664 30.62 8.04 -21.06
C GLY A 664 29.18 7.94 -20.53
N LYS A 665 28.50 6.80 -20.76
CA LYS A 665 27.11 6.53 -20.40
C LYS A 665 27.02 5.63 -19.16
N LEU A 666 26.18 6.03 -18.21
CA LEU A 666 25.77 5.21 -17.06
C LEU A 666 25.13 3.90 -17.54
N VAL A 667 25.63 2.77 -17.03
CA VAL A 667 25.08 1.44 -17.30
C VAL A 667 24.01 1.11 -16.25
N SER A 668 22.73 1.03 -16.64
CA SER A 668 21.63 0.68 -15.74
C SER A 668 20.48 -0.08 -16.43
N ASP A 669 19.98 -1.14 -15.79
CA ASP A 669 18.94 -2.06 -16.26
C ASP A 669 17.49 -1.48 -16.27
N TYR A 670 17.28 -0.22 -15.83
CA TYR A 670 15.92 0.33 -15.64
C TYR A 670 15.69 1.72 -16.22
N ASN A 671 14.63 1.80 -17.05
CA ASN A 671 14.13 2.99 -17.74
C ASN A 671 13.67 4.17 -16.86
N GLN A 672 13.69 4.04 -15.53
CA GLN A 672 13.19 5.06 -14.60
C GLN A 672 14.28 5.76 -13.79
N GLN A 673 15.53 5.28 -13.85
CA GLN A 673 16.68 5.99 -13.27
C GLN A 673 17.18 7.02 -14.27
N GLU A 674 17.31 8.27 -13.82
CA GLU A 674 17.90 9.35 -14.61
C GLU A 674 19.25 9.75 -14.01
N PRO A 675 20.28 9.98 -14.83
CA PRO A 675 20.25 9.95 -16.30
C PRO A 675 20.37 8.54 -16.91
N LYS A 676 19.43 8.18 -17.80
CA LYS A 676 19.45 6.94 -18.60
C LYS A 676 20.47 7.06 -19.73
N SER A 677 21.28 6.02 -19.97
CA SER A 677 22.11 6.05 -21.17
C SER A 677 22.53 4.70 -21.79
N LEU A 678 22.65 3.60 -21.03
CA LEU A 678 22.84 2.24 -21.57
C LEU A 678 22.03 1.19 -20.78
N ASP A 679 21.23 0.35 -21.44
CA ASP A 679 20.49 -0.76 -20.82
C ASP A 679 21.47 -1.90 -20.46
N GLY A 680 21.31 -2.49 -19.28
CA GLY A 680 22.26 -3.45 -18.72
C GLY A 680 22.68 -3.15 -17.26
N SER A 681 23.11 -4.16 -16.52
CA SER A 681 23.80 -3.99 -15.23
C SER A 681 25.17 -4.64 -15.28
N CYS A 682 26.18 -4.04 -14.67
CA CYS A 682 27.47 -4.71 -14.51
C CYS A 682 27.50 -5.57 -13.24
N PRO A 683 28.15 -6.74 -13.25
CA PRO A 683 28.47 -7.47 -12.03
C PRO A 683 29.34 -6.62 -11.10
N GLN A 684 28.90 -6.47 -9.85
CA GLN A 684 29.60 -5.71 -8.81
C GLN A 684 29.68 -6.53 -7.53
N ALA A 685 30.87 -6.57 -6.94
CA ALA A 685 31.16 -7.28 -5.71
C ALA A 685 31.75 -6.30 -4.70
N SER A 686 31.31 -6.39 -3.45
CA SER A 686 31.83 -5.55 -2.36
C SER A 686 32.12 -6.38 -1.12
N LEU A 687 33.14 -5.99 -0.36
CA LEU A 687 33.36 -6.46 1.00
C LEU A 687 33.62 -5.25 1.89
N GLN A 688 32.76 -5.05 2.89
CA GLN A 688 32.90 -3.98 3.86
C GLN A 688 33.28 -4.55 5.22
N HIS A 689 34.12 -3.81 5.94
CA HIS A 689 34.34 -3.97 7.37
C HIS A 689 34.43 -2.59 8.00
N HIS A 690 33.47 -2.28 8.88
CA HIS A 690 33.30 -0.96 9.46
C HIS A 690 33.31 0.15 8.39
N ASN A 691 34.24 1.09 8.51
CA ASN A 691 34.45 2.24 7.65
C ASN A 691 35.26 1.95 6.37
N LYS A 692 35.64 0.68 6.11
CA LYS A 692 36.50 0.26 5.00
C LYS A 692 35.75 -0.65 4.03
N MET A 693 36.03 -0.51 2.74
CA MET A 693 35.38 -1.31 1.70
C MET A 693 36.31 -1.60 0.53
N ILE A 694 36.28 -2.85 0.06
CA ILE A 694 36.74 -3.25 -1.27
C ILE A 694 35.52 -3.28 -2.19
N HIS A 695 35.56 -2.56 -3.30
CA HIS A 695 34.52 -2.57 -4.33
C HIS A 695 35.14 -2.94 -5.69
N VAL A 696 34.57 -3.95 -6.35
CA VAL A 696 35.03 -4.46 -7.65
C VAL A 696 33.87 -4.44 -8.65
N VAL A 697 34.14 -4.01 -9.86
CA VAL A 697 33.20 -4.04 -10.99
C VAL A 697 33.80 -4.76 -12.20
N ARG A 698 32.96 -5.53 -12.89
CA ARG A 698 33.28 -6.12 -14.21
C ARG A 698 32.51 -5.38 -15.31
N PRO A 699 33.00 -5.33 -16.56
CA PRO A 699 32.21 -4.86 -17.68
C PRO A 699 30.91 -5.65 -17.88
N LEU A 700 29.95 -5.00 -18.54
CA LEU A 700 28.71 -5.60 -19.00
C LEU A 700 28.99 -6.76 -19.97
N GLU A 701 28.16 -7.79 -19.96
CA GLU A 701 28.26 -8.93 -20.86
C GLU A 701 27.57 -8.66 -22.21
N LYS A 702 28.08 -9.31 -23.28
CA LYS A 702 27.59 -9.19 -24.67
C LYS A 702 26.06 -9.26 -24.78
N VAL A 703 25.46 -10.18 -24.02
CA VAL A 703 24.02 -10.48 -24.06
C VAL A 703 23.13 -9.28 -23.72
N PHE A 704 23.61 -8.32 -22.94
CA PHE A 704 22.83 -7.13 -22.57
C PHE A 704 23.15 -5.90 -23.42
N ALA A 705 24.35 -5.87 -24.01
CA ALA A 705 24.95 -4.63 -24.51
C ALA A 705 25.20 -4.61 -26.02
N ALA A 706 25.25 -5.76 -26.67
CA ALA A 706 25.78 -5.88 -28.03
C ALA A 706 25.06 -4.94 -29.02
N GLU A 707 23.73 -4.83 -28.91
CA GLU A 707 22.93 -3.94 -29.76
C GLU A 707 23.21 -2.46 -29.46
N SER A 708 23.23 -2.08 -28.18
CA SER A 708 23.51 -0.70 -27.72
C SER A 708 24.94 -0.24 -28.04
N LEU A 709 25.85 -1.18 -28.32
CA LEU A 709 27.26 -0.94 -28.57
C LEU A 709 27.72 -1.47 -29.92
N LYS A 710 26.81 -1.66 -30.89
CA LYS A 710 27.15 -2.16 -32.24
C LYS A 710 28.10 -1.24 -33.02
N GLU A 711 28.06 0.06 -32.72
CA GLU A 711 28.96 1.08 -33.29
C GLU A 711 30.36 1.04 -32.66
N GLY A 712 30.53 0.22 -31.61
CA GLY A 712 31.79 -0.05 -30.95
C GLY A 712 31.89 0.53 -29.54
N ILE A 713 32.99 0.18 -28.88
CA ILE A 713 33.25 0.48 -27.47
C ILE A 713 34.47 1.39 -27.39
N HIS A 714 34.26 2.65 -27.04
CA HIS A 714 35.28 3.70 -26.93
C HIS A 714 35.85 3.80 -25.52
N SER A 715 35.03 3.54 -24.50
CA SER A 715 35.48 3.60 -23.12
C SER A 715 34.71 2.66 -22.19
N PHE A 716 35.40 2.20 -21.14
CA PHE A 716 34.81 1.58 -19.97
C PHE A 716 35.56 2.05 -18.73
N SER A 717 34.83 2.53 -17.72
CA SER A 717 35.40 3.01 -16.46
C SER A 717 34.55 2.61 -15.26
N SER A 718 35.22 2.48 -14.11
CA SER A 718 34.56 2.56 -12.79
C SER A 718 34.69 4.00 -12.30
N ARG A 719 33.56 4.67 -12.09
CA ARG A 719 33.51 6.09 -11.75
C ARG A 719 32.97 6.30 -10.34
N ILE A 720 33.67 7.06 -9.53
CA ILE A 720 33.14 7.63 -8.29
C ILE A 720 32.46 8.96 -8.64
N LEU A 721 31.22 9.13 -8.20
CA LEU A 721 30.52 10.41 -8.18
C LEU A 721 30.36 10.86 -6.74
N ALA A 722 30.73 12.11 -6.46
CA ALA A 722 30.43 12.78 -5.20
C ALA A 722 29.71 14.11 -5.44
N TYR A 723 28.64 14.35 -4.70
CA TYR A 723 27.88 15.61 -4.71
C TYR A 723 28.12 16.37 -3.41
N MET A 724 28.51 17.63 -3.52
CA MET A 724 28.84 18.49 -2.39
C MET A 724 28.44 19.93 -2.68
N TYR A 725 27.36 20.41 -2.04
CA TYR A 725 26.71 21.68 -2.38
C TYR A 725 27.32 22.91 -1.70
N ALA A 726 28.04 22.76 -0.59
CA ALA A 726 28.78 23.88 -0.02
C ALA A 726 29.87 24.39 -0.98
N GLU A 727 30.25 25.66 -0.84
CA GLU A 727 31.38 26.24 -1.55
C GLU A 727 32.71 25.53 -1.20
N ALA A 728 33.65 25.55 -2.14
CA ALA A 728 34.87 24.73 -2.09
C ALA A 728 35.99 25.28 -1.19
N GLU A 729 35.81 26.45 -0.55
CA GLU A 729 36.90 27.23 0.07
C GLU A 729 37.72 26.45 1.13
N ASP A 730 37.06 25.56 1.89
CA ASP A 730 37.70 24.74 2.94
C ASP A 730 37.94 23.28 2.54
N ARG A 731 37.74 22.92 1.26
CA ARG A 731 37.94 21.54 0.78
C ARG A 731 39.39 21.29 0.40
N GLU A 732 39.89 20.13 0.79
CA GLU A 732 41.22 19.68 0.43
C GLU A 732 41.18 18.34 -0.29
N LEU A 733 41.51 18.35 -1.59
CA LEU A 733 41.75 17.13 -2.35
C LEU A 733 43.26 16.93 -2.51
N TRP A 734 43.74 15.73 -2.22
CA TRP A 734 45.13 15.34 -2.39
C TRP A 734 45.22 14.03 -3.18
N ILE A 735 46.27 13.94 -4.00
CA ILE A 735 46.70 12.71 -4.65
C ILE A 735 48.10 12.44 -4.11
N ASP A 736 48.23 11.37 -3.34
CA ASP A 736 49.41 11.08 -2.52
C ASP A 736 49.82 12.29 -1.67
N ASP A 737 50.97 12.88 -2.00
CA ASP A 737 51.59 14.01 -1.29
C ASP A 737 51.37 15.34 -2.01
N LYS A 738 50.54 15.38 -3.07
CA LYS A 738 50.25 16.56 -3.87
C LYS A 738 48.84 17.08 -3.64
N ARG A 739 48.72 18.32 -3.18
CA ARG A 739 47.44 19.04 -3.09
C ARG A 739 46.96 19.42 -4.47
N ILE A 740 45.68 19.21 -4.73
CA ILE A 740 45.03 19.56 -5.99
C ILE A 740 44.35 20.92 -5.84
N THR A 741 44.67 21.82 -6.76
CA THR A 741 44.15 23.21 -6.77
C THR A 741 43.48 23.59 -8.10
N SER A 742 43.50 22.70 -9.10
CA SER A 742 42.89 22.92 -10.41
C SER A 742 42.43 21.59 -11.02
N TYR A 743 41.35 21.64 -11.79
CA TYR A 743 40.76 20.52 -12.53
C TYR A 743 40.69 20.83 -14.04
N PRO A 744 40.68 19.83 -14.95
CA PRO A 744 40.85 18.41 -14.68
C PRO A 744 42.27 18.05 -14.25
N ILE A 745 42.45 16.91 -13.56
CA ILE A 745 43.75 16.36 -13.19
C ILE A 745 43.76 14.85 -13.38
N THR A 746 44.93 14.26 -13.62
CA THR A 746 45.11 12.81 -13.78
C THR A 746 45.81 12.18 -12.57
N ALA A 747 45.45 10.95 -12.26
CA ALA A 747 46.12 10.07 -11.29
C ALA A 747 46.42 8.70 -11.91
N LYS A 748 47.12 7.86 -11.17
CA LYS A 748 47.34 6.45 -11.49
C LYS A 748 46.48 5.55 -10.62
N GLN A 749 46.25 4.34 -11.10
CA GLN A 749 45.66 3.29 -10.28
C GLN A 749 46.64 2.88 -9.19
N GLY A 750 46.16 2.76 -7.96
CA GLY A 750 46.98 2.56 -6.76
C GLY A 750 47.40 3.86 -6.06
N ASP A 751 47.25 5.02 -6.69
CA ASP A 751 47.47 6.31 -6.00
C ASP A 751 46.44 6.48 -4.86
N VAL A 752 46.87 7.09 -3.77
CA VAL A 752 46.02 7.36 -2.60
C VAL A 752 45.37 8.71 -2.78
N ILE A 753 44.06 8.73 -2.98
CA ILE A 753 43.27 9.95 -3.16
C ILE A 753 42.51 10.23 -1.87
N THR A 754 42.71 11.41 -1.29
CA THR A 754 42.05 11.79 -0.04
C THR A 754 41.36 13.13 -0.17
N LEU A 755 40.11 13.19 0.30
CA LEU A 755 39.29 14.39 0.38
C LEU A 755 39.03 14.74 1.85
N GLY A 756 39.42 15.95 2.24
CA GLY A 756 39.07 16.55 3.53
C GLY A 756 37.92 17.51 3.33
N ASP A 757 36.81 17.27 4.03
CA ASP A 757 35.59 18.05 3.92
C ASP A 757 35.06 18.46 5.30
N GLY A 758 35.68 19.51 5.86
CA GLY A 758 35.43 19.95 7.23
C GLY A 758 35.85 18.88 8.24
N VAL A 759 34.89 18.36 9.01
CA VAL A 759 35.13 17.36 10.07
C VAL A 759 35.26 15.92 9.57
N SER A 760 34.95 15.67 8.29
CA SER A 760 34.88 14.32 7.71
C SER A 760 35.91 14.15 6.59
N TYR A 761 36.41 12.93 6.46
CA TYR A 761 37.48 12.56 5.55
C TYR A 761 37.07 11.36 4.68
N VAL A 762 37.44 11.39 3.41
CA VAL A 762 37.20 10.31 2.44
C VAL A 762 38.52 9.87 1.83
N GLY A 763 38.82 8.58 1.91
CA GLY A 763 39.97 7.93 1.29
C GLY A 763 39.52 7.02 0.16
N LEU A 764 40.16 7.16 -1.01
CA LEU A 764 39.87 6.40 -2.21
C LEU A 764 41.18 5.88 -2.80
N ILE A 765 41.24 4.59 -3.14
CA ILE A 765 42.37 4.02 -3.90
C ILE A 765 41.77 3.32 -5.12
N PRO A 766 41.96 3.83 -6.35
CA PRO A 766 41.53 3.13 -7.55
C PRO A 766 42.29 1.81 -7.64
N LEU A 767 41.57 0.69 -7.70
CA LEU A 767 42.22 -0.61 -7.86
C LEU A 767 42.94 -0.65 -9.22
N PRO A 768 44.12 -1.29 -9.32
CA PRO A 768 44.71 -1.58 -10.62
C PRO A 768 43.66 -2.31 -11.47
N ALA A 769 43.29 -1.72 -12.60
CA ALA A 769 42.27 -2.22 -13.51
C ALA A 769 42.93 -2.93 -14.69
N THR A 770 42.18 -3.82 -15.36
CA THR A 770 42.64 -4.41 -16.62
C THR A 770 42.86 -3.31 -17.65
N ASP A 771 44.00 -3.31 -18.34
CA ASP A 771 44.27 -2.36 -19.43
C ASP A 771 43.89 -3.00 -20.77
N LEU A 772 42.89 -2.44 -21.43
CA LEU A 772 42.42 -2.86 -22.75
C LEU A 772 42.75 -1.84 -23.84
N GLY A 773 43.68 -0.91 -23.58
CA GLY A 773 44.06 0.17 -24.50
C GLY A 773 43.56 1.53 -24.04
N ARG A 774 43.82 1.88 -22.77
CA ARG A 774 43.53 3.22 -22.23
C ARG A 774 44.72 4.16 -22.40
N ASP A 775 44.47 5.42 -22.74
CA ASP A 775 45.49 6.48 -22.76
C ASP A 775 45.70 7.17 -21.39
N THR A 776 44.71 7.02 -20.49
CA THR A 776 44.64 7.65 -19.17
C THR A 776 44.20 6.59 -18.15
N GLU A 777 44.88 6.49 -17.01
CA GLU A 777 44.49 5.56 -15.94
C GLU A 777 43.32 6.08 -15.11
N VAL A 778 43.51 7.25 -14.48
CA VAL A 778 42.49 7.91 -13.68
C VAL A 778 42.37 9.38 -14.05
N GLU A 779 41.14 9.86 -14.25
CA GLU A 779 40.83 11.26 -14.52
C GLU A 779 39.90 11.81 -13.42
N ILE A 780 40.20 12.99 -12.91
CA ILE A 780 39.44 13.66 -11.86
C ILE A 780 38.94 15.01 -12.37
N ARG A 781 37.63 15.24 -12.29
CA ARG A 781 36.93 16.44 -12.76
C ARG A 781 36.02 16.99 -11.68
N PHE A 782 35.93 18.31 -11.56
CA PHE A 782 35.01 18.96 -10.63
C PHE A 782 34.19 20.00 -11.38
N ASP A 783 32.91 19.66 -11.60
CA ASP A 783 31.90 20.54 -12.18
C ASP A 783 30.87 20.81 -11.08
N TYR A 784 30.98 21.93 -10.36
CA TYR A 784 30.15 22.20 -9.18
C TYR A 784 28.66 21.88 -9.43
N PRO A 785 27.99 21.13 -8.53
CA PRO A 785 28.46 20.62 -7.22
C PRO A 785 29.08 19.21 -7.25
N ARG A 786 29.48 18.72 -8.43
CA ARG A 786 29.83 17.31 -8.69
C ARG A 786 31.34 17.10 -8.86
N LEU A 787 31.91 16.22 -8.04
CA LEU A 787 33.26 15.66 -8.19
C LEU A 787 33.17 14.28 -8.86
N GLU A 788 33.85 14.09 -9.98
CA GLU A 788 33.93 12.82 -10.71
C GLU A 788 35.37 12.28 -10.66
N LEU A 789 35.54 11.00 -10.31
CA LEU A 789 36.82 10.30 -10.42
C LEU A 789 36.60 9.04 -11.27
N GLU A 790 37.25 8.95 -12.42
CA GLU A 790 37.08 7.86 -13.37
C GLU A 790 38.33 7.00 -13.46
N SER A 791 38.23 5.72 -13.10
CA SER A 791 39.30 4.73 -13.31
C SER A 791 39.00 3.92 -14.58
N PHE A 792 39.80 4.10 -15.63
CA PHE A 792 39.57 3.52 -16.94
C PHE A 792 40.16 2.12 -17.08
N VAL A 793 39.38 1.25 -17.73
CA VAL A 793 39.84 -0.02 -18.33
C VAL A 793 40.17 0.20 -19.80
N LEU A 794 39.36 1.02 -20.46
CA LEU A 794 39.45 1.36 -21.87
C LEU A 794 39.13 2.86 -22.03
N LYS A 795 39.94 3.55 -22.83
CA LYS A 795 39.70 4.92 -23.30
C LYS A 795 40.54 5.12 -24.56
N THR A 796 39.89 5.05 -25.73
CA THR A 796 40.55 5.08 -27.04
C THR A 796 39.75 5.96 -28.01
N GLY A 797 40.47 6.63 -28.92
CA GLY A 797 39.85 7.37 -30.03
C GLY A 797 39.21 6.44 -31.06
N ASP A 798 39.83 5.29 -31.30
CA ASP A 798 39.32 4.27 -32.22
C ASP A 798 38.51 3.21 -31.44
N PRO A 799 37.22 2.99 -31.75
CA PRO A 799 36.38 2.07 -31.00
C PRO A 799 36.82 0.61 -31.17
N LEU A 800 36.78 -0.16 -30.09
CA LEU A 800 36.87 -1.61 -30.20
C LEU A 800 35.62 -2.17 -30.90
N PRO A 801 35.76 -3.10 -31.86
CA PRO A 801 34.62 -3.70 -32.54
C PRO A 801 33.79 -4.55 -31.58
N SER A 802 32.46 -4.54 -31.70
CA SER A 802 31.55 -5.37 -30.90
C SER A 802 31.50 -6.83 -31.39
N ASN A 803 32.66 -7.49 -31.45
CA ASN A 803 32.82 -8.88 -31.87
C ASN A 803 33.16 -9.82 -30.71
N ASP A 804 33.12 -11.13 -30.94
CA ASP A 804 33.32 -12.13 -29.88
C ASP A 804 34.67 -12.01 -29.15
N ASP A 805 35.73 -11.63 -29.85
CA ASP A 805 37.06 -11.45 -29.26
C ASP A 805 37.08 -10.27 -28.27
N THR A 806 36.48 -9.13 -28.63
CA THR A 806 36.36 -7.98 -27.73
C THR A 806 35.54 -8.33 -26.50
N TRP A 807 34.40 -9.01 -26.69
CA TRP A 807 33.53 -9.43 -25.60
C TRP A 807 34.20 -10.44 -24.66
N ALA A 808 35.02 -11.35 -25.20
CA ALA A 808 35.83 -12.28 -24.42
C ALA A 808 36.88 -11.55 -23.55
N LYS A 809 37.51 -10.49 -24.07
CA LYS A 809 38.45 -9.65 -23.31
C LYS A 809 37.75 -8.85 -22.21
N LEU A 810 36.60 -8.25 -22.52
CA LEU A 810 35.81 -7.49 -21.54
C LEU A 810 35.31 -8.37 -20.40
N ARG A 811 34.92 -9.63 -20.70
CA ARG A 811 34.45 -10.57 -19.67
C ARG A 811 35.46 -10.77 -18.54
N ASP A 812 36.75 -10.82 -18.86
CA ASP A 812 37.84 -11.06 -17.92
C ASP A 812 38.38 -9.75 -17.30
N ALA A 813 37.90 -8.59 -17.77
CA ALA A 813 38.37 -7.30 -17.29
C ALA A 813 37.73 -6.91 -15.95
N THR A 814 38.50 -6.22 -15.12
CA THR A 814 38.08 -5.77 -13.79
C THR A 814 38.55 -4.35 -13.52
N ALA A 815 37.77 -3.60 -12.75
CA ALA A 815 38.09 -2.30 -12.17
C ALA A 815 37.48 -2.21 -10.78
N GLY A 816 37.72 -1.11 -10.06
CA GLY A 816 37.10 -0.90 -8.77
C GLY A 816 37.85 0.09 -7.89
N TRP A 817 37.48 0.11 -6.62
CA TRP A 817 37.94 1.10 -5.64
C TRP A 817 38.10 0.45 -4.27
N ILE A 818 39.12 0.88 -3.54
CA ILE A 818 39.07 0.88 -2.08
C ILE A 818 38.40 2.17 -1.65
N ILE A 819 37.48 2.09 -0.69
CA ILE A 819 36.82 3.24 -0.07
C ILE A 819 37.01 3.13 1.44
N GLU A 820 37.55 4.17 2.06
CA GLU A 820 37.67 4.28 3.50
C GLU A 820 37.17 5.65 3.98
N MET A 821 36.24 5.66 4.92
CA MET A 821 35.70 6.88 5.51
C MET A 821 36.37 7.14 6.87
N GLY A 822 36.51 8.39 7.27
CA GLY A 822 37.01 8.74 8.59
C GLY A 822 36.52 10.13 9.02
N ASP A 823 36.80 10.50 10.27
CA ASP A 823 36.54 11.85 10.76
C ASP A 823 37.58 12.32 11.76
N HIS A 824 37.51 13.60 12.14
CA HIS A 824 38.45 14.22 13.07
C HIS A 824 38.43 13.58 14.47
N THR A 825 37.36 12.87 14.86
CA THR A 825 37.32 12.19 16.17
C THR A 825 38.04 10.86 16.17
N GLU A 826 38.14 10.22 15.01
CA GLU A 826 38.87 8.96 14.82
C GLU A 826 40.36 9.21 14.54
N HIS A 827 40.67 10.24 13.76
CA HIS A 827 42.02 10.48 13.26
C HIS A 827 42.68 11.74 13.80
N GLY A 828 41.99 12.60 14.56
CA GLY A 828 42.51 13.89 15.05
C GLY A 828 42.47 14.98 13.98
N SER A 829 43.16 14.76 12.86
CA SER A 829 43.28 15.72 11.75
C SER A 829 43.22 15.05 10.38
N PHE A 830 42.92 15.85 9.34
CA PHE A 830 42.95 15.35 7.97
C PHE A 830 44.35 14.88 7.56
N GLN A 831 45.41 15.52 8.07
CA GLN A 831 46.79 15.12 7.82
C GLN A 831 47.13 13.74 8.42
N GLU A 832 46.61 13.43 9.60
CA GLU A 832 46.77 12.11 10.23
C GLU A 832 45.98 11.04 9.46
N PHE A 833 44.76 11.35 9.01
CA PHE A 833 44.00 10.46 8.12
C PHE A 833 44.75 10.18 6.81
N ARG A 834 45.34 11.19 6.18
CA ARG A 834 46.18 11.02 4.99
C ARG A 834 47.37 10.11 5.26
N THR A 835 48.05 10.32 6.39
CA THR A 835 49.19 9.48 6.80
C THR A 835 48.76 8.02 6.98
N HIS A 836 47.60 7.80 7.61
CA HIS A 836 46.98 6.48 7.76
C HIS A 836 46.68 5.83 6.40
N MET A 837 46.03 6.56 5.48
CA MET A 837 45.73 6.05 4.14
C MET A 837 47.00 5.72 3.33
N ARG A 838 48.09 6.49 3.49
CA ARG A 838 49.39 6.21 2.83
C ARG A 838 50.09 4.98 3.38
N ALA A 839 49.83 4.61 4.64
CA ALA A 839 50.36 3.39 5.25
C ALA A 839 49.58 2.13 4.84
N ALA A 840 48.37 2.30 4.29
CA ALA A 840 47.53 1.19 3.86
C ALA A 840 48.16 0.43 2.68
N LYS A 841 47.87 -0.87 2.61
CA LYS A 841 48.43 -1.76 1.58
C LYS A 841 47.31 -2.40 0.79
N VAL A 842 47.40 -2.28 -0.54
CA VAL A 842 46.51 -2.96 -1.48
C VAL A 842 47.29 -4.08 -2.17
N ALA A 843 46.81 -5.30 -2.05
CA ALA A 843 47.30 -6.46 -2.80
C ALA A 843 46.26 -6.82 -3.88
N ARG A 844 46.72 -6.98 -5.12
CA ARG A 844 45.87 -7.43 -6.23
C ARG A 844 46.59 -8.54 -6.99
N ARG A 845 45.90 -9.65 -7.26
CA ARG A 845 46.39 -10.73 -8.11
C ARG A 845 45.27 -11.26 -8.99
N TRP A 846 45.51 -11.32 -10.29
CA TRP A 846 44.64 -12.02 -11.24
C TRP A 846 45.09 -13.46 -11.41
N ASP A 847 44.16 -14.41 -11.24
CA ASP A 847 44.39 -15.82 -11.53
C ASP A 847 43.73 -16.19 -12.87
N ALA A 848 44.55 -16.33 -13.91
CA ALA A 848 44.05 -16.56 -15.27
C ALA A 848 43.45 -17.96 -15.47
N ALA A 849 43.89 -18.96 -14.68
CA ALA A 849 43.42 -20.34 -14.79
C ALA A 849 42.04 -20.48 -14.16
N GLU A 850 41.87 -19.96 -12.94
CA GLU A 850 40.61 -20.00 -12.21
C GLU A 850 39.64 -18.86 -12.63
N LYS A 851 40.15 -17.87 -13.38
CA LYS A 851 39.43 -16.63 -13.72
C LYS A 851 38.95 -15.88 -12.48
N VAL A 852 39.80 -15.82 -11.44
CA VAL A 852 39.47 -15.15 -10.17
C VAL A 852 40.37 -13.94 -9.95
N LEU A 853 39.76 -12.81 -9.59
CA LEU A 853 40.48 -11.64 -9.06
C LEU A 853 40.59 -11.76 -7.55
N HIS A 854 41.81 -11.75 -7.04
CA HIS A 854 42.11 -11.67 -5.61
C HIS A 854 42.45 -10.23 -5.24
N VAL A 855 41.73 -9.67 -4.27
CA VAL A 855 41.99 -8.34 -3.71
C VAL A 855 42.18 -8.47 -2.21
N GLY A 856 43.26 -7.89 -1.69
CA GLY A 856 43.53 -7.73 -0.27
C GLY A 856 43.70 -6.25 0.05
N TYR A 857 43.13 -5.82 1.17
CA TYR A 857 43.32 -4.47 1.70
C TYR A 857 43.69 -4.53 3.17
N THR A 858 44.80 -3.92 3.55
CA THR A 858 45.26 -3.81 4.94
C THR A 858 45.35 -2.35 5.32
N SER A 859 44.63 -1.96 6.36
CA SER A 859 44.60 -0.58 6.86
C SER A 859 44.40 -0.61 8.38
N GLY A 860 45.30 0.06 9.11
CA GLY A 860 45.39 -0.07 10.56
C GLY A 860 45.59 -1.53 10.99
N GLY A 861 44.71 -2.02 11.88
CA GLY A 861 44.70 -3.40 12.37
C GLY A 861 43.87 -4.38 11.53
N ASP A 862 43.19 -3.90 10.48
CA ASP A 862 42.23 -4.71 9.71
C ASP A 862 42.83 -5.21 8.40
N GLN A 863 42.50 -6.45 8.04
CA GLN A 863 42.78 -7.07 6.75
C GLN A 863 41.49 -7.59 6.13
N LEU A 864 41.11 -7.02 4.98
CA LEU A 864 40.00 -7.47 4.15
C LEU A 864 40.54 -8.27 2.97
N GLU A 865 39.93 -9.40 2.64
CA GLU A 865 40.31 -10.23 1.50
C GLU A 865 39.07 -10.65 0.71
N LEU A 866 39.05 -10.41 -0.60
CA LEU A 866 37.92 -10.67 -1.50
C LEU A 866 38.40 -11.42 -2.74
N GLY A 867 37.72 -12.52 -3.08
CA GLY A 867 37.89 -13.26 -4.33
C GLY A 867 36.68 -13.10 -5.25
N VAL A 868 36.85 -12.51 -6.44
CA VAL A 868 35.78 -12.25 -7.40
C VAL A 868 35.93 -13.15 -8.63
N ASN A 869 34.93 -13.99 -8.87
CA ASN A 869 34.87 -14.89 -10.03
C ASN A 869 34.49 -14.12 -11.30
N CYS A 870 35.38 -14.15 -12.28
CA CYS A 870 35.21 -13.54 -13.59
C CYS A 870 34.86 -14.57 -14.69
N GLY A 871 34.86 -15.87 -14.37
CA GLY A 871 34.55 -16.96 -15.31
C GLY A 871 33.06 -17.18 -15.56
N TYR A 872 32.17 -16.73 -14.68
CA TYR A 872 30.73 -16.83 -14.87
C TYR A 872 30.23 -15.95 -16.03
N VAL A 873 29.22 -16.46 -16.76
CA VAL A 873 28.58 -15.81 -17.91
C VAL A 873 27.06 -15.84 -17.74
N ARG A 874 26.42 -14.66 -17.82
CA ARG A 874 24.96 -14.55 -17.90
C ARG A 874 24.48 -14.85 -19.33
N THR A 875 23.30 -15.45 -19.43
CA THR A 875 22.58 -15.76 -20.67
C THR A 875 21.21 -15.06 -20.67
N GLU A 876 20.57 -14.90 -21.83
CA GLU A 876 19.20 -14.32 -21.90
C GLU A 876 18.19 -15.13 -21.08
N THR A 877 18.45 -16.43 -20.92
CA THR A 877 17.62 -17.39 -20.18
C THR A 877 18.00 -17.55 -18.71
N SER A 878 19.19 -17.14 -18.29
CA SER A 878 19.58 -17.21 -16.87
C SER A 878 18.84 -16.14 -16.07
N GLU A 879 18.51 -16.46 -14.82
CA GLU A 879 17.87 -15.51 -13.90
C GLU A 879 18.60 -14.16 -13.95
N ARG A 880 17.83 -13.07 -14.06
CA ARG A 880 18.31 -11.68 -14.05
C ARG A 880 19.25 -11.36 -12.88
N TYR A 881 19.25 -12.20 -11.84
CA TYR A 881 19.96 -12.04 -10.57
C TYR A 881 21.28 -12.79 -10.54
N ILE A 882 22.35 -12.13 -10.09
CA ILE A 882 23.66 -12.75 -9.90
C ILE A 882 23.70 -13.37 -8.50
N ARG A 883 23.79 -14.70 -8.39
CA ARG A 883 23.90 -15.37 -7.09
C ARG A 883 25.27 -15.06 -6.45
N PRO A 884 25.35 -14.77 -5.14
CA PRO A 884 26.61 -14.48 -4.47
C PRO A 884 27.67 -15.54 -4.75
N ARG A 885 27.32 -16.83 -4.71
CA ARG A 885 28.25 -17.94 -5.01
C ARG A 885 28.83 -17.96 -6.42
N ASP A 886 28.15 -17.33 -7.38
CA ASP A 886 28.62 -17.27 -8.77
C ASP A 886 29.64 -16.14 -8.95
N LEU A 887 29.58 -15.10 -8.11
CA LEU A 887 30.44 -13.91 -8.18
C LEU A 887 31.53 -13.88 -7.11
N LEU A 888 31.25 -14.34 -5.90
CA LEU A 888 32.13 -14.32 -4.73
C LEU A 888 32.71 -15.72 -4.50
N THR A 889 34.02 -15.88 -4.71
CA THR A 889 34.75 -17.14 -4.44
C THR A 889 35.06 -17.29 -2.96
N TYR A 890 35.49 -16.20 -2.32
CA TYR A 890 35.70 -16.11 -0.89
C TYR A 890 35.66 -14.64 -0.45
N PHE A 891 35.45 -14.44 0.84
CA PHE A 891 35.49 -13.14 1.51
C PHE A 891 35.94 -13.37 2.96
N ARG A 892 36.89 -12.58 3.45
CA ARG A 892 37.43 -12.71 4.80
C ARG A 892 37.76 -11.35 5.38
N VAL A 893 37.54 -11.23 6.68
CA VAL A 893 38.04 -10.10 7.48
C VAL A 893 38.87 -10.69 8.61
N ASN A 894 40.13 -10.30 8.70
CA ASN A 894 41.07 -10.79 9.71
C ASN A 894 41.13 -12.34 9.75
N GLY A 895 41.04 -12.98 8.57
CA GLY A 895 41.03 -14.43 8.40
C GLY A 895 39.71 -15.14 8.74
N GLN A 896 38.66 -14.41 9.13
CA GLN A 896 37.36 -14.97 9.55
C GLN A 896 36.25 -14.65 8.55
N ASN A 897 35.15 -15.42 8.62
CA ASN A 897 33.91 -15.09 7.93
C ASN A 897 33.29 -13.82 8.57
N PRO A 898 33.06 -12.73 7.81
CA PRO A 898 32.51 -11.49 8.33
C PRO A 898 31.00 -11.54 8.61
N TRP A 899 30.28 -12.57 8.16
CA TRP A 899 28.83 -12.65 8.27
C TRP A 899 28.38 -13.35 9.57
N PRO A 900 27.24 -12.95 10.14
CA PRO A 900 26.61 -13.68 11.24
C PRO A 900 26.33 -15.16 10.89
N PRO A 901 26.05 -16.01 11.90
CA PRO A 901 25.51 -17.35 11.66
C PRO A 901 24.28 -17.30 10.75
N ILE A 902 24.08 -18.34 9.93
CA ILE A 902 23.01 -18.37 8.90
C ILE A 902 21.59 -18.23 9.48
N GLU A 903 21.40 -18.56 10.76
CA GLU A 903 20.12 -18.38 11.45
C GLU A 903 19.89 -16.97 12.01
N ILE A 904 20.87 -16.05 11.87
CA ILE A 904 20.76 -14.64 12.24
C ILE A 904 20.62 -13.81 10.97
N ASP A 905 19.41 -13.32 10.74
CA ASP A 905 19.02 -12.63 9.53
C ASP A 905 19.34 -11.13 9.58
N LEU A 906 19.28 -10.50 10.75
CA LEU A 906 19.76 -9.13 10.94
C LEU A 906 20.41 -9.01 12.31
N ASP A 907 21.61 -8.43 12.32
CA ASP A 907 22.34 -8.11 13.54
C ASP A 907 22.76 -6.64 13.59
N SER A 908 22.61 -6.02 14.77
CA SER A 908 22.99 -4.63 15.05
C SER A 908 23.22 -4.40 16.55
N PRO A 909 23.81 -3.27 16.98
CA PRO A 909 23.90 -2.92 18.40
C PRO A 909 22.55 -2.79 19.13
N ILE A 910 21.46 -2.55 18.42
CA ILE A 910 20.11 -2.31 18.98
C ILE A 910 19.18 -3.54 18.87
N GLY A 911 19.63 -4.66 18.29
CA GLY A 911 18.82 -5.87 18.26
C GLY A 911 19.30 -6.96 17.30
N GLN A 912 18.63 -8.11 17.39
CA GLN A 912 18.80 -9.27 16.51
C GLN A 912 17.45 -9.79 16.01
N LEU A 913 17.40 -10.16 14.74
CA LEU A 913 16.30 -10.84 14.08
C LEU A 913 16.83 -12.15 13.48
N GLY A 914 16.08 -13.24 13.62
CA GLY A 914 16.45 -14.49 12.96
C GLY A 914 15.59 -15.67 13.36
N THR A 915 15.99 -16.84 12.85
CA THR A 915 15.34 -18.13 13.09
C THR A 915 16.12 -19.02 14.07
N ALA A 916 17.17 -18.49 14.69
CA ALA A 916 17.92 -19.17 15.74
C ALA A 916 17.02 -19.42 16.96
N ALA A 917 17.25 -20.54 17.65
CA ALA A 917 16.56 -20.84 18.92
C ALA A 917 16.96 -19.87 20.06
N ARG A 918 18.02 -19.09 19.86
CA ARG A 918 18.55 -18.13 20.82
C ARG A 918 19.04 -16.89 20.07
N LEU A 919 18.47 -15.74 20.41
CA LEU A 919 18.96 -14.41 20.00
C LEU A 919 19.57 -13.74 21.23
N GLU A 920 20.70 -13.07 21.05
CA GLU A 920 21.44 -12.46 22.15
C GLU A 920 21.99 -11.08 21.77
N LYS A 921 21.62 -10.06 22.54
CA LYS A 921 22.12 -8.70 22.30
C LYS A 921 22.25 -7.94 23.61
N ALA A 922 23.40 -7.28 23.78
CA ALA A 922 23.71 -6.46 24.95
C ALA A 922 23.46 -7.18 26.30
N GLY A 923 23.76 -8.49 26.36
CA GLY A 923 23.53 -9.34 27.53
C GLY A 923 22.09 -9.84 27.70
N ALA A 924 21.12 -9.28 26.96
CA ALA A 924 19.76 -9.81 26.91
C ALA A 924 19.69 -11.02 25.99
N VAL A 925 18.87 -12.00 26.35
CA VAL A 925 18.75 -13.28 25.67
C VAL A 925 17.27 -13.58 25.44
N LEU A 926 16.90 -13.81 24.18
CA LEU A 926 15.59 -14.32 23.80
C LEU A 926 15.73 -15.77 23.32
N GLU A 927 15.13 -16.69 24.07
CA GLU A 927 15.03 -18.11 23.72
C GLU A 927 13.68 -18.38 23.06
N THR A 928 13.70 -19.09 21.94
CA THR A 928 12.56 -19.40 21.07
C THR A 928 12.71 -20.78 20.41
N ALA A 929 11.77 -21.16 19.53
CA ALA A 929 11.90 -22.37 18.71
C ALA A 929 12.83 -22.17 17.51
N LYS A 930 13.74 -23.13 17.25
CA LYS A 930 14.53 -23.14 16.01
C LYS A 930 13.63 -23.14 14.77
N GLY A 931 13.95 -22.32 13.78
CA GLY A 931 13.18 -22.16 12.54
C GLY A 931 12.00 -21.19 12.66
N GLN A 932 11.70 -20.69 13.85
CA GLN A 932 10.69 -19.65 14.06
C GLN A 932 11.35 -18.28 14.01
N MET A 933 10.88 -17.39 13.14
CA MET A 933 11.34 -16.00 13.13
C MET A 933 11.01 -15.32 14.46
N ALA A 934 12.00 -14.67 15.08
CA ALA A 934 11.84 -13.90 16.31
C ALA A 934 12.72 -12.64 16.26
N LEU A 935 12.34 -11.62 17.04
CA LEU A 935 13.07 -10.36 17.15
C LEU A 935 13.32 -10.03 18.62
N LEU A 936 14.58 -9.73 18.94
CA LEU A 936 15.05 -9.12 20.18
C LEU A 936 15.50 -7.68 19.89
N LYS A 937 14.83 -6.67 20.46
CA LYS A 937 15.33 -5.27 20.46
C LYS A 937 15.87 -4.88 21.82
N VAL A 938 16.87 -3.99 21.83
CA VAL A 938 17.46 -3.42 23.03
C VAL A 938 17.58 -1.90 22.88
N GLU A 939 16.98 -1.17 23.82
CA GLU A 939 17.09 0.27 23.97
C GLU A 939 17.77 0.55 25.33
N ARG A 940 18.98 1.11 25.30
CA ARG A 940 19.87 1.18 26.47
C ARG A 940 19.61 2.36 27.39
N VAL A 941 19.03 3.46 26.90
CA VAL A 941 18.81 4.69 27.67
C VAL A 941 17.77 4.45 28.76
N THR A 942 16.65 3.82 28.43
CA THR A 942 15.61 3.46 29.41
C THR A 942 15.79 2.05 29.97
N GLY A 943 16.67 1.23 29.37
CA GLY A 943 16.80 -0.19 29.72
C GLY A 943 15.61 -1.02 29.23
N THR A 944 15.05 -0.68 28.07
CA THR A 944 13.91 -1.42 27.48
C THR A 944 14.40 -2.58 26.63
N TYR A 945 13.89 -3.77 26.92
CA TYR A 945 14.09 -4.98 26.12
C TYR A 945 12.77 -5.37 25.45
N THR A 946 12.82 -5.70 24.16
CA THR A 946 11.62 -6.13 23.42
C THR A 946 11.80 -7.54 22.88
N ALA A 947 10.84 -8.42 23.16
CA ALA A 947 10.75 -9.76 22.58
C ALA A 947 9.50 -9.90 21.72
N ILE A 948 9.66 -10.39 20.49
CA ILE A 948 8.56 -10.54 19.53
C ILE A 948 8.49 -11.96 18.95
N ASN A 949 7.28 -12.54 19.01
CA ASN A 949 6.86 -13.64 18.15
C ASN A 949 5.86 -13.07 17.12
N PRO A 950 6.23 -12.96 15.82
CA PRO A 950 5.43 -12.25 14.82
C PRO A 950 4.22 -13.03 14.30
N PHE A 951 4.11 -14.32 14.64
CA PHE A 951 3.12 -15.22 14.06
C PHE A 951 2.22 -15.84 15.13
N ILE A 952 1.02 -16.28 14.72
CA ILE A 952 0.10 -16.98 15.65
C ILE A 952 0.61 -18.38 16.05
N ASP A 953 1.67 -18.85 15.41
CA ASP A 953 2.26 -20.16 15.59
C ASP A 953 2.72 -20.29 17.05
N PRO A 954 2.14 -21.23 17.82
CA PRO A 954 2.48 -21.39 19.23
C PRO A 954 3.99 -21.70 19.38
N THR A 955 4.69 -20.79 20.03
CA THR A 955 6.16 -20.80 20.11
C THR A 955 6.62 -20.56 21.55
N PRO A 956 7.45 -21.45 22.15
CA PRO A 956 8.06 -21.18 23.45
C PRO A 956 8.79 -19.83 23.43
N LEU A 957 8.59 -18.99 24.44
CA LEU A 957 9.21 -17.68 24.49
C LEU A 957 9.73 -17.39 25.90
N ARG A 958 11.03 -17.09 26.00
CA ARG A 958 11.69 -16.72 27.24
C ARG A 958 12.69 -15.59 27.00
N LEU A 959 12.54 -14.49 27.74
CA LEU A 959 13.45 -13.36 27.75
C LEU A 959 14.21 -13.32 29.07
N THR A 960 15.53 -13.24 29.01
CA THR A 960 16.42 -13.00 30.16
C THR A 960 17.14 -11.68 29.92
N THR A 961 17.19 -10.83 30.93
CA THR A 961 17.83 -9.51 30.88
C THR A 961 19.20 -9.54 31.58
N PRO A 962 20.11 -8.59 31.28
CA PRO A 962 21.45 -8.56 31.87
C PRO A 962 21.46 -8.43 33.40
N ASP A 963 20.44 -7.80 33.98
CA ASP A 963 20.23 -7.59 35.41
C ASP A 963 19.63 -8.81 36.13
N GLY A 964 19.34 -9.89 35.40
CA GLY A 964 18.87 -11.16 35.96
C GLY A 964 17.35 -11.32 36.01
N ALA A 965 16.60 -10.30 35.62
CA ALA A 965 15.16 -10.42 35.44
C ALA A 965 14.82 -11.36 34.28
N MET A 966 13.79 -12.17 34.47
CA MET A 966 13.39 -13.23 33.55
C MET A 966 11.89 -13.22 33.32
N LEU A 967 11.51 -13.39 32.05
CA LEU A 967 10.14 -13.51 31.59
C LEU A 967 10.02 -14.80 30.80
N LYS A 968 9.00 -15.60 31.07
CA LYS A 968 8.66 -16.76 30.25
C LYS A 968 7.17 -16.97 30.20
N THR A 969 6.67 -17.40 29.05
CA THR A 969 5.27 -17.80 28.94
C THR A 969 5.03 -19.15 29.61
N ASP A 970 3.85 -19.36 30.19
CA ASP A 970 3.47 -20.62 30.86
C ASP A 970 3.15 -21.78 29.90
N GLY A 971 3.13 -21.47 28.61
CA GLY A 971 3.09 -22.39 27.48
C GLY A 971 3.67 -21.71 26.24
N PRO A 972 3.56 -22.30 25.05
CA PRO A 972 3.94 -21.64 23.80
C PRO A 972 3.15 -20.35 23.55
N ALA A 973 3.80 -19.22 23.32
CA ALA A 973 3.17 -17.95 23.00
C ALA A 973 2.65 -17.92 21.57
N SER A 974 1.44 -17.39 21.36
CA SER A 974 0.98 -16.98 20.03
C SER A 974 1.63 -15.66 19.59
N MET A 975 0.96 -14.89 18.74
CA MET A 975 1.45 -13.59 18.27
C MET A 975 1.60 -12.62 19.44
N THR A 976 2.82 -12.17 19.66
CA THR A 976 3.20 -11.46 20.89
C THR A 976 4.25 -10.40 20.63
N ARG A 977 4.12 -9.24 21.28
CA ARG A 977 5.18 -8.27 21.54
C ARG A 977 5.22 -7.96 23.03
N ILE A 978 6.40 -8.08 23.64
CA ILE A 978 6.63 -7.77 25.05
C ILE A 978 7.70 -6.70 25.13
N HIS A 979 7.38 -5.53 25.66
CA HIS A 979 8.36 -4.52 26.06
C HIS A 979 8.53 -4.57 27.56
N PHE A 980 9.77 -4.71 28.03
CA PHE A 980 10.08 -4.84 29.44
C PHE A 980 11.17 -3.87 29.86
N ARG A 981 10.90 -3.12 30.93
CA ARG A 981 11.83 -2.24 31.64
C ARG A 981 12.01 -2.76 33.07
N PRO A 982 13.09 -3.52 33.34
CA PRO A 982 13.29 -4.11 34.65
C PRO A 982 13.45 -3.06 35.76
N ASN A 983 14.20 -2.00 35.49
CA ASN A 983 14.48 -0.88 36.41
C ASN A 983 13.23 -0.11 36.86
N GLU A 984 12.20 -0.04 36.01
CA GLU A 984 10.91 0.58 36.32
C GLU A 984 9.87 -0.45 36.79
N SER A 985 10.23 -1.74 36.85
CA SER A 985 9.29 -2.85 36.99
C SER A 985 8.09 -2.69 36.05
N LYS A 986 8.31 -2.32 34.79
CA LYS A 986 7.24 -1.95 33.85
C LYS A 986 7.20 -2.85 32.64
N LEU A 987 6.00 -3.27 32.25
CA LEU A 987 5.76 -4.28 31.24
C LEU A 987 4.60 -3.87 30.34
N TRP A 988 4.84 -3.84 29.03
CA TRP A 988 3.80 -3.70 28.01
C TRP A 988 3.72 -4.98 27.21
N ILE A 989 2.52 -5.54 27.11
CA ILE A 989 2.26 -6.82 26.45
C ILE A 989 1.19 -6.61 25.41
N ASP A 990 1.53 -6.76 24.13
CA ASP A 990 0.57 -6.96 23.07
C ASP A 990 0.49 -8.46 22.79
N TYR A 991 -0.64 -9.07 23.13
CA TYR A 991 -0.86 -10.51 23.01
C TYR A 991 -2.24 -10.80 22.47
N ARG A 992 -2.28 -11.62 21.43
CA ARG A 992 -3.52 -12.08 20.80
C ARG A 992 -3.42 -13.57 20.51
N ILE A 993 -4.39 -14.32 21.05
CA ILE A 993 -4.62 -15.70 20.67
C ILE A 993 -5.71 -15.75 19.59
N PRO A 994 -5.68 -16.76 18.69
CA PRO A 994 -6.81 -17.05 17.81
C PRO A 994 -8.11 -17.23 18.60
N PRO A 995 -9.29 -16.97 17.98
CA PRO A 995 -10.57 -17.28 18.64
C PRO A 995 -10.73 -18.80 18.85
N PRO A 996 -11.64 -19.25 19.74
CA PRO A 996 -11.80 -20.67 20.07
C PRO A 996 -12.07 -21.59 18.87
N GLU A 997 -12.78 -21.09 17.87
CA GLU A 997 -13.06 -21.77 16.60
C GLU A 997 -11.88 -21.80 15.62
N GLY A 998 -10.73 -21.23 16.00
CA GLY A 998 -9.53 -21.16 15.18
C GLY A 998 -9.46 -19.91 14.31
N ASP A 999 -8.27 -19.60 13.79
CA ASP A 999 -8.09 -18.51 12.84
C ASP A 999 -8.27 -19.04 11.41
N LYS A 1000 -9.51 -18.93 10.90
CA LYS A 1000 -9.86 -19.38 9.55
C LYS A 1000 -8.94 -18.84 8.46
N ALA A 1001 -8.38 -17.65 8.67
CA ALA A 1001 -7.52 -16.98 7.71
C ALA A 1001 -6.14 -17.64 7.63
N VAL A 1002 -5.53 -17.93 8.79
CA VAL A 1002 -4.25 -18.66 8.85
C VAL A 1002 -4.44 -20.15 8.56
N GLU A 1003 -5.55 -20.75 8.93
CA GLU A 1003 -5.90 -22.13 8.55
C GLU A 1003 -6.03 -22.29 7.04
N MET A 1004 -6.64 -21.31 6.36
CA MET A 1004 -6.66 -21.25 4.90
C MET A 1004 -5.23 -21.20 4.33
N LEU A 1005 -4.38 -20.33 4.85
CA LEU A 1005 -2.97 -20.24 4.44
C LEU A 1005 -2.19 -21.54 4.72
N PHE A 1006 -2.45 -22.18 5.86
CA PHE A 1006 -1.83 -23.44 6.26
C PHE A 1006 -2.25 -24.58 5.33
N LYS A 1007 -3.54 -24.69 5.01
CA LYS A 1007 -4.03 -25.66 4.03
C LYS A 1007 -3.41 -25.44 2.65
N GLU A 1008 -3.31 -24.20 2.19
CA GLU A 1008 -2.64 -23.87 0.93
C GLU A 1008 -1.15 -24.25 0.97
N SER A 1009 -0.47 -24.06 2.12
CA SER A 1009 0.92 -24.47 2.32
C SER A 1009 1.16 -25.97 2.19
N GLN A 1010 0.13 -26.78 2.43
CA GLN A 1010 0.18 -28.23 2.28
C GLN A 1010 -0.02 -28.68 0.82
N THR A 1011 -0.45 -27.79 -0.08
CA THR A 1011 -0.76 -28.15 -1.48
C THR A 1011 0.38 -27.84 -2.46
N THR A 1012 0.85 -28.89 -3.14
CA THR A 1012 1.73 -29.05 -4.35
C THR A 1012 2.87 -28.08 -4.71
N HIS A 1013 2.87 -26.79 -4.35
CA HIS A 1013 3.93 -25.87 -4.78
C HIS A 1013 4.96 -25.62 -3.64
N PRO A 1014 6.24 -26.02 -3.79
CA PRO A 1014 7.26 -25.95 -2.73
C PRO A 1014 7.43 -24.58 -2.08
N TRP A 1015 7.12 -23.50 -2.81
CA TRP A 1015 7.13 -22.13 -2.27
C TRP A 1015 6.19 -21.89 -1.09
N TYR A 1016 5.06 -22.60 -0.96
CA TYR A 1016 4.14 -22.37 0.16
C TYR A 1016 4.49 -23.18 1.40
N GLN A 1017 5.19 -24.31 1.27
CA GLN A 1017 5.54 -25.21 2.38
C GLN A 1017 6.44 -24.57 3.45
N ARG A 1018 7.11 -23.46 3.12
CA ARG A 1018 8.10 -22.80 3.98
C ARG A 1018 7.55 -21.78 4.99
N TYR A 1019 6.25 -21.52 4.97
CA TYR A 1019 5.67 -20.44 5.78
C TYR A 1019 5.46 -20.80 7.25
N PHE A 1020 5.43 -22.09 7.56
CA PHE A 1020 5.20 -22.62 8.90
C PHE A 1020 6.36 -23.50 9.29
N ARG A 1021 6.74 -23.48 10.57
CA ARG A 1021 7.74 -24.39 11.11
C ARG A 1021 7.22 -25.83 11.09
N ASP A 1022 8.11 -26.78 10.84
CA ASP A 1022 7.79 -28.21 10.88
C ASP A 1022 7.10 -28.60 12.19
N GLY A 1023 6.02 -29.38 12.06
CA GLY A 1023 5.25 -29.90 13.20
C GLY A 1023 4.30 -28.89 13.88
N VAL A 1024 4.19 -27.65 13.39
CA VAL A 1024 3.19 -26.69 13.89
C VAL A 1024 1.79 -27.06 13.38
N ASP A 1025 0.82 -27.09 14.29
CA ASP A 1025 -0.61 -27.25 13.99
C ASP A 1025 -1.37 -25.98 14.39
N VAL A 1026 -1.59 -25.09 13.43
CA VAL A 1026 -2.25 -23.80 13.68
C VAL A 1026 -3.72 -23.95 14.10
N THR A 1027 -4.37 -25.07 13.80
CA THR A 1027 -5.76 -25.34 14.22
C THR A 1027 -5.89 -25.53 15.73
N LYS A 1028 -4.78 -25.89 16.39
CA LYS A 1028 -4.69 -26.05 17.84
C LYS A 1028 -4.11 -24.83 18.53
N ALA A 1029 -3.82 -23.76 17.80
CA ALA A 1029 -3.12 -22.60 18.34
C ALA A 1029 -3.85 -21.99 19.54
N HIS A 1030 -5.18 -21.85 19.50
CA HIS A 1030 -5.95 -21.36 20.65
C HIS A 1030 -5.70 -22.19 21.93
N GLN A 1031 -5.70 -23.52 21.83
CA GLN A 1031 -5.56 -24.44 22.96
C GLN A 1031 -4.12 -24.48 23.49
N GLN A 1032 -3.13 -24.40 22.58
CA GLN A 1032 -1.71 -24.47 22.92
C GLN A 1032 -1.14 -23.14 23.40
N SER A 1033 -1.79 -22.03 23.10
CA SER A 1033 -1.28 -20.70 23.40
C SER A 1033 -1.18 -20.44 24.91
N ALA A 1034 -0.12 -19.76 25.32
CA ALA A 1034 0.09 -19.33 26.68
C ALA A 1034 -1.10 -18.50 27.20
N ARG A 1035 -1.34 -18.62 28.49
CA ARG A 1035 -2.40 -17.91 29.22
C ARG A 1035 -1.83 -16.91 30.21
N PHE A 1036 -0.62 -17.17 30.67
CA PHE A 1036 0.09 -16.35 31.62
C PHE A 1036 1.52 -16.08 31.16
N LEU A 1037 2.00 -14.89 31.49
CA LEU A 1037 3.41 -14.54 31.46
C LEU A 1037 3.95 -14.57 32.88
N LEU A 1038 5.01 -15.33 33.10
CA LEU A 1038 5.69 -15.46 34.38
C LEU A 1038 6.87 -14.50 34.40
N VAL A 1039 6.95 -13.65 35.42
CA VAL A 1039 8.02 -12.66 35.61
C VAL A 1039 8.74 -12.87 36.94
N THR A 1040 10.07 -12.89 36.96
CA THR A 1040 10.87 -13.03 38.18
C THR A 1040 12.17 -12.23 38.08
N GLY A 1041 12.91 -12.09 39.18
CA GLY A 1041 14.18 -11.35 39.24
C GLY A 1041 14.01 -9.84 39.23
N ILE A 1042 12.86 -9.34 39.70
CA ILE A 1042 12.59 -7.92 39.95
C ILE A 1042 12.15 -7.75 41.41
N ASP A 1043 12.45 -6.60 42.00
CA ASP A 1043 12.21 -6.31 43.42
C ASP A 1043 10.72 -6.09 43.72
N ASP A 1044 10.02 -5.40 42.82
CA ASP A 1044 8.62 -5.02 42.97
C ASP A 1044 7.72 -5.78 41.98
N GLN A 1045 6.42 -5.81 42.30
CA GLN A 1045 5.42 -6.30 41.37
C GLN A 1045 5.40 -5.43 40.10
N PRO A 1046 5.37 -6.02 38.90
CA PRO A 1046 5.40 -5.23 37.69
C PRO A 1046 4.11 -4.45 37.45
N ILE A 1047 4.25 -3.21 36.97
CA ILE A 1047 3.19 -2.40 36.39
C ILE A 1047 2.96 -2.90 34.96
N VAL A 1048 1.78 -3.47 34.72
CA VAL A 1048 1.46 -4.14 33.44
C VAL A 1048 0.44 -3.33 32.64
N VAL A 1049 0.76 -3.12 31.35
CA VAL A 1049 -0.18 -2.64 30.32
C VAL A 1049 -0.39 -3.78 29.33
N LEU A 1050 -1.61 -4.33 29.27
CA LEU A 1050 -1.98 -5.44 28.41
C LEU A 1050 -2.85 -4.93 27.25
N ASN A 1051 -2.29 -4.93 26.04
CA ASN A 1051 -2.93 -4.48 24.81
C ASN A 1051 -3.46 -3.04 24.89
N GLY A 1052 -2.67 -2.14 25.49
CA GLY A 1052 -3.01 -0.74 25.72
C GLY A 1052 -3.77 -0.47 27.02
N ASP A 1053 -4.38 -1.48 27.64
CA ASP A 1053 -5.16 -1.32 28.87
C ASP A 1053 -4.29 -1.59 30.11
N PRO A 1054 -4.27 -0.71 31.13
CA PRO A 1054 -3.63 -1.01 32.41
C PRO A 1054 -4.28 -2.25 33.07
N LEU A 1055 -3.46 -3.20 33.53
CA LEU A 1055 -3.96 -4.38 34.24
C LEU A 1055 -4.02 -4.09 35.75
N PRO A 1056 -5.21 -4.10 36.38
CA PRO A 1056 -5.35 -3.70 37.78
C PRO A 1056 -5.03 -4.83 38.77
N GLY A 1057 -4.59 -4.44 39.97
CA GLY A 1057 -4.56 -5.29 41.17
C GLY A 1057 -3.22 -5.96 41.46
N PRO A 1058 -3.10 -6.62 42.62
CA PRO A 1058 -1.94 -7.41 42.93
C PRO A 1058 -1.89 -8.65 42.02
N LEU A 1059 -0.72 -8.91 41.43
CA LEU A 1059 -0.48 -10.12 40.66
C LEU A 1059 -0.30 -11.29 41.63
N THR A 1060 -0.82 -12.46 41.26
CA THR A 1060 -0.55 -13.67 42.03
C THR A 1060 0.87 -14.13 41.79
N SER A 1061 1.47 -14.78 42.79
CA SER A 1061 2.80 -15.38 42.65
C SER A 1061 2.73 -16.90 42.64
N VAL A 1062 3.61 -17.54 41.89
CA VAL A 1062 3.77 -19.00 41.85
C VAL A 1062 5.23 -19.38 42.04
N THR A 1063 5.49 -20.48 42.76
CA THR A 1063 6.85 -21.01 42.90
C THR A 1063 7.12 -22.03 41.81
N ALA A 1064 8.10 -21.76 40.96
CA ALA A 1064 8.54 -22.68 39.90
C ALA A 1064 10.05 -22.55 39.69
N GLU A 1065 10.72 -23.67 39.40
CA GLU A 1065 12.18 -23.69 39.20
C GLU A 1065 12.97 -23.09 40.38
N GLY A 1066 12.48 -23.26 41.61
CA GLY A 1066 13.10 -22.73 42.82
C GLY A 1066 13.03 -21.20 42.95
N ARG A 1067 12.19 -20.52 42.16
CA ARG A 1067 11.99 -19.06 42.20
C ARG A 1067 10.52 -18.70 42.35
N THR A 1068 10.26 -17.54 42.93
CA THR A 1068 8.92 -16.93 42.96
C THR A 1068 8.72 -16.12 41.68
N TRP A 1069 7.63 -16.39 40.98
CA TRP A 1069 7.25 -15.72 39.73
C TRP A 1069 5.95 -14.97 39.92
N PHE A 1070 5.92 -13.69 39.57
CA PHE A 1070 4.68 -12.98 39.34
C PHE A 1070 3.98 -13.55 38.10
N ARG A 1071 2.71 -13.89 38.25
CA ARG A 1071 1.89 -14.51 37.21
C ARG A 1071 0.97 -13.44 36.62
N VAL A 1072 1.30 -12.98 35.42
CA VAL A 1072 0.58 -11.97 34.67
C VAL A 1072 -0.43 -12.65 33.73
N PRO A 1073 -1.76 -12.47 33.90
CA PRO A 1073 -2.72 -12.93 32.91
C PRO A 1073 -2.53 -12.14 31.60
N ILE A 1074 -2.38 -12.84 30.47
CA ILE A 1074 -2.19 -12.21 29.16
C ILE A 1074 -3.41 -12.37 28.22
N VAL A 1075 -4.43 -13.12 28.65
CA VAL A 1075 -5.71 -13.25 27.93
C VAL A 1075 -6.81 -12.50 28.68
N LYS A 1076 -7.54 -11.63 27.98
CA LYS A 1076 -8.61 -10.81 28.58
C LYS A 1076 -9.71 -11.70 29.16
N GLY A 1077 -10.08 -11.45 30.42
CA GLY A 1077 -11.13 -12.19 31.12
C GLY A 1077 -10.64 -13.41 31.91
N GLU A 1078 -9.41 -13.87 31.71
CA GLU A 1078 -8.81 -14.86 32.61
C GLU A 1078 -8.43 -14.20 33.93
N LYS A 1079 -9.09 -14.63 35.01
CA LYS A 1079 -8.68 -14.26 36.37
C LYS A 1079 -7.53 -15.18 36.78
N SER A 1080 -6.51 -14.61 37.44
CA SER A 1080 -5.64 -15.46 38.25
C SER A 1080 -6.53 -16.22 39.25
N PRO A 1081 -6.53 -17.56 39.24
CA PRO A 1081 -7.31 -18.31 40.20
C PRO A 1081 -6.91 -17.85 41.60
N ALA A 1082 -7.89 -17.44 42.41
CA ALA A 1082 -7.67 -17.14 43.82
C ALA A 1082 -7.05 -18.40 44.45
N GLY A 1083 -5.89 -18.23 45.09
CA GLY A 1083 -5.03 -19.33 45.53
C GLY A 1083 -5.79 -20.47 46.19
N LYS A 1084 -5.54 -21.69 45.70
CA LYS A 1084 -5.73 -22.91 46.46
C LYS A 1084 -4.37 -23.46 46.82
#